data_AF-A6IZX7-F1
#
_entry.id   AF-A6IZX7-F1
#
_cell.length_a   1.000
_cell.length_b   1.000
_cell.length_c   1.000
_cell.angle_alpha   90.00
_cell.angle_beta   90.00
_cell.angle_gamma   90.00
#
_symmetry.space_group_name_H-M   'P 1'
#
loop_
_entity.id
_entity.type
_entity.pdbx_description
1 polymer ?
#
loop_
_entity_poly.entity_id
_entity_poly.type
_entity_poly.pdbx_seq_one_letter_code
_entity_poly.pdbx_strand_id
1 'polypeptide(L)'
;MPQVAADVLQRMLAFSLDTLDADSQTTLDHQAVSGWITVYSGRTCCGMIAADSLKSFLSHALTQILTHKPVLKVSDAIQMQKEWSFAKTPHLLIDLYCRVFVTLGPEESIGHLQEVLELQEVNWQHVLSCVSTLVVCFSEAQQLIKDWVASLMARAFESYHLDSMVTAFLIVRQATLEGPYVFPSYADWFKESFGSSHGYHSCSKKTLVFLFKFLSDLVPWEAPRHMQVHIFHPPLVPSKYHSLLTDYISLAKTRLADLKVSLENVGLYEDLSSTGDIAERESQAVQDVKKAIMVFEQTGKIPMPVLEASIFRRPYYLSHFLPALLAPRVLPEVPDSRVAFIETLKRADKIPPSSYSAYRQACATAGDKQPDNTTSGQRTETNCAERPLGLLTAALEELRALMTDPTQYSVISAQVAVVSERLNAALGHRNDDDVSLRRSKIQLSVLLPTLQSQDQGVVDLLLTAFCQNLMAACSFVPPERQSSWAVLFVRTLCGHMLLPAVLTRLCQLLRHQGPNLSAPHVLGLAALAVHLGECRSTLPEVDPGVLAPPSSLCVPDFLNSLLTCHTRDSLLFCMKFCTAAISYCLCKFSAQPSASLHNCLSPGLIQKFQFIVLRLFPEARAPCSPEHTARIPWKLLYLPSADWPRAALSLWRWSSFQELLKEEEFHLTYRDWIQLELEIQPEADALSGTERHDFHQWAIYERYLPAPSAMGGCGGDLEAACTVLVSELMDFHQRSYNHSEDSDLVLGGRTGNEDLLSRLQEMAMDLELDQGSAVPRGCSTPESHFLFRVFRGRLQALARPGSMATSLRRQQELLICKRLLLRLPPSVLVGSPQAGQPVSPNCEEFFNLVTSGLRNICCHGSVLTYDLTIHFFRGLLNVCLRSQDPALVANRTLAECQTKCPMILTSALLWWSSLEPVLCSQWKKCYQSTLPQELQRLQEARKFASNFASDSAAPAPSPAWISAAALYFATREAGRENVTTHLKRLDCEREELLITLLFFSLMGLLSSYLTQRDTAEYQKAVDICAEVLACLERRKVSWLMLFQLAETDAKLGHLLLLAPDQHTRLLPLAFYSLLSCFSDGTTVREAAFLHVAVDMYLKLVQLFVDGETRIVLPQASRSISELQDSPVQLITKARSFLLQLIPQCPRQCFSNMTELLAGRGDCDPEVSNALQQRQQAGPSFDLSQEPHLF
;
A
#
# COMPACT_ATOMS: atom_id res chain seq x y z
N MET A 1 42.03 46.60 26.55
CA MET A 1 40.69 46.08 26.85
C MET A 1 40.18 45.12 25.76
N PRO A 2 40.04 45.49 24.47
CA PRO A 2 39.48 44.60 23.45
C PRO A 2 40.35 43.37 23.11
N GLN A 3 41.68 43.53 23.04
CA GLN A 3 42.61 42.40 22.85
C GLN A 3 42.59 41.40 24.01
N VAL A 4 42.37 41.89 25.24
CA VAL A 4 42.28 41.03 26.43
C VAL A 4 40.97 40.24 26.41
N ALA A 5 39.86 40.84 25.99
CA ALA A 5 38.58 40.15 25.87
C ALA A 5 38.60 39.08 24.76
N ALA A 6 39.22 39.38 23.61
CA ALA A 6 39.40 38.41 22.53
C ALA A 6 40.27 37.23 22.96
N ASP A 7 41.40 37.49 23.64
CA ASP A 7 42.29 36.46 24.17
C ASP A 7 41.59 35.60 25.25
N VAL A 8 40.76 36.21 26.11
CA VAL A 8 39.93 35.46 27.08
C VAL A 8 38.90 34.57 26.39
N LEU A 9 38.16 35.08 25.40
CA LEU A 9 37.17 34.29 24.64
C LEU A 9 37.82 33.14 23.86
N GLN A 10 39.01 33.38 23.30
CA GLN A 10 39.77 32.35 22.59
C GLN A 10 40.29 31.27 23.54
N ARG A 11 40.78 31.65 24.73
CA ARG A 11 41.20 30.69 25.77
C ARG A 11 40.01 29.93 26.36
N MET A 12 38.84 30.56 26.50
CA MET A 12 37.60 29.89 26.92
C MET A 12 37.15 28.86 25.88
N LEU A 13 37.23 29.19 24.59
CA LEU A 13 36.91 28.27 23.50
C LEU A 13 37.88 27.09 23.48
N ALA A 14 39.20 27.35 23.54
CA ALA A 14 40.22 26.31 23.58
C ALA A 14 40.06 25.38 24.80
N PHE A 15 39.80 25.93 25.99
CA PHE A 15 39.52 25.13 27.19
C PHE A 15 38.24 24.29 27.04
N SER A 16 37.20 24.84 26.42
CA SER A 16 35.95 24.11 26.17
C SER A 16 36.19 22.93 25.22
N LEU A 17 36.95 23.13 24.14
CA LEU A 17 37.30 22.07 23.19
C LEU A 17 38.21 21.00 23.85
N ASP A 18 39.22 21.42 24.63
CA ASP A 18 40.09 20.51 25.38
C ASP A 18 39.33 19.63 26.39
N THR A 19 38.26 20.17 27.01
CA THR A 19 37.39 19.43 27.93
C THR A 19 36.44 18.49 27.19
N LEU A 20 36.07 18.81 25.95
CA LEU A 20 35.20 17.97 25.11
C LEU A 20 35.96 16.81 24.46
N ASP A 21 37.26 16.97 24.22
CA ASP A 21 38.14 15.94 23.66
C ASP A 21 38.69 14.97 24.75
N ALA A 22 38.53 15.27 26.04
CA ALA A 22 39.01 14.43 27.15
C ALA A 22 37.95 13.40 27.61
N ASP A 23 38.36 12.14 27.81
CA ASP A 23 37.46 11.06 28.24
C ASP A 23 36.84 11.34 29.63
N SER A 24 35.51 11.33 29.65
CA SER A 24 34.58 11.66 30.74
C SER A 24 34.96 11.15 32.15
N GLN A 25 35.72 11.93 32.92
CA GLN A 25 35.95 11.66 34.36
C GLN A 25 35.76 12.86 35.31
N THR A 26 35.48 14.09 34.84
CA THR A 26 35.25 15.26 35.74
C THR A 26 33.92 15.98 35.49
N THR A 27 32.93 15.74 36.34
CA THR A 27 31.57 16.32 36.26
C THR A 27 31.49 17.84 36.49
N LEU A 28 32.48 18.44 37.16
CA LEU A 28 32.51 19.88 37.48
C LEU A 28 32.92 20.75 36.27
N ASP A 29 33.86 20.28 35.45
CA ASP A 29 34.36 21.04 34.29
C ASP A 29 33.29 21.10 33.18
N HIS A 30 32.52 20.02 32.97
CA HIS A 30 31.41 19.99 32.02
C HIS A 30 30.28 20.97 32.35
N GLN A 31 30.00 21.24 33.64
CA GLN A 31 29.00 22.23 34.04
C GLN A 31 29.47 23.66 33.74
N ALA A 32 30.77 23.95 33.96
CA ALA A 32 31.36 25.24 33.61
C ALA A 32 31.36 25.47 32.09
N VAL A 33 31.75 24.46 31.30
CA VAL A 33 31.76 24.49 29.83
C VAL A 33 30.35 24.69 29.26
N SER A 34 29.33 24.01 29.81
CA SER A 34 27.93 24.24 29.43
C SER A 34 27.49 25.69 29.64
N GLY A 35 27.92 26.31 30.74
CA GLY A 35 27.71 27.74 30.99
C GLY A 35 28.40 28.64 29.97
N TRP A 36 29.63 28.33 29.55
CA TRP A 36 30.39 29.15 28.61
C TRP A 36 29.90 29.04 27.16
N ILE A 37 29.42 27.87 26.73
CA ILE A 37 28.81 27.69 25.41
C ILE A 37 27.57 28.61 25.23
N THR A 38 26.91 29.01 26.32
CA THR A 38 25.79 29.97 26.24
C THR A 38 26.17 31.34 25.70
N VAL A 39 27.44 31.74 25.85
CA VAL A 39 27.97 33.03 25.35
C VAL A 39 27.94 33.09 23.81
N TYR A 40 27.98 31.94 23.13
CA TYR A 40 27.89 31.84 21.67
C TYR A 40 26.45 31.86 21.14
N SER A 41 25.45 32.03 22.02
CA SER A 41 24.06 32.17 21.57
C SER A 41 23.74 33.60 21.11
N GLY A 42 23.15 33.73 19.92
CA GLY A 42 22.72 35.03 19.40
C GLY A 42 21.74 35.76 20.33
N ARG A 43 20.95 35.02 21.13
CA ARG A 43 19.94 35.58 22.05
C ARG A 43 20.52 36.44 23.17
N THR A 44 21.74 36.18 23.65
CA THR A 44 22.40 37.00 24.68
C THR A 44 22.95 38.33 24.15
N CYS A 45 23.10 38.47 22.82
CA CYS A 45 23.66 39.66 22.17
C CYS A 45 22.64 40.48 21.36
N CYS A 46 21.42 39.96 21.15
CA CYS A 46 20.37 40.65 20.42
C CYS A 46 19.92 41.93 21.16
N GLY A 47 20.38 43.08 20.67
CA GLY A 47 19.95 44.41 21.09
C GLY A 47 21.07 45.46 21.19
N MET A 48 22.35 45.05 21.29
CA MET A 48 23.47 46.00 21.50
C MET A 48 24.64 45.90 20.50
N ILE A 49 24.67 44.92 19.58
CA ILE A 49 25.79 44.69 18.65
C ILE A 49 25.26 44.57 17.20
N ALA A 50 25.97 45.14 16.22
CA ALA A 50 25.62 45.05 14.80
C ALA A 50 25.74 43.60 14.29
N ALA A 51 24.78 43.16 13.46
CA ALA A 51 24.68 41.79 12.96
C ALA A 51 25.96 41.33 12.23
N ASP A 52 26.58 42.21 11.43
CA ASP A 52 27.80 41.90 10.69
C ASP A 52 29.01 41.62 11.59
N SER A 53 29.10 42.32 12.74
CA SER A 53 30.16 42.09 13.72
C SER A 53 29.97 40.76 14.46
N LEU A 54 28.73 40.37 14.73
CA LEU A 54 28.41 39.07 15.34
C LEU A 54 28.71 37.92 14.36
N LYS A 55 28.35 38.07 13.08
CA LYS A 55 28.68 37.09 12.03
C LYS A 55 30.20 36.95 11.89
N SER A 56 30.95 38.06 11.80
CA SER A 56 32.42 38.02 11.73
C SER A 56 33.05 37.32 12.94
N PHE A 57 32.53 37.56 14.15
CA PHE A 57 32.98 36.87 15.37
C PHE A 57 32.70 35.37 15.34
N LEU A 58 31.50 34.95 14.91
CA LEU A 58 31.13 33.53 14.84
C LEU A 58 31.85 32.79 13.70
N SER A 59 32.10 33.44 12.57
CA SER A 59 32.97 32.91 11.50
C SER A 59 34.39 32.70 12.01
N HIS A 60 34.93 33.66 12.78
CA HIS A 60 36.24 33.49 13.40
C HIS A 60 36.24 32.35 14.43
N ALA A 61 35.21 32.24 15.27
CA ALA A 61 35.05 31.14 16.22
C ALA A 61 34.95 29.78 15.52
N LEU A 62 34.21 29.69 14.42
CA LEU A 62 34.11 28.47 13.60
C LEU A 62 35.48 28.08 13.03
N THR A 63 36.25 29.04 12.49
CA THR A 63 37.63 28.76 12.06
C THR A 63 38.48 28.21 13.21
N GLN A 64 38.42 28.81 14.40
CA GLN A 64 39.19 28.33 15.57
C GLN A 64 38.77 26.93 16.02
N ILE A 65 37.48 26.58 15.93
CA ILE A 65 36.99 25.23 16.23
C ILE A 65 37.53 24.24 15.21
N LEU A 66 37.47 24.57 13.92
CA LEU A 66 37.89 23.68 12.83
C LEU A 66 39.41 23.49 12.76
N THR A 67 40.21 24.44 13.25
CA THR A 67 41.67 24.35 13.27
C THR A 67 42.24 23.99 14.65
N HIS A 68 41.38 23.62 15.61
CA HIS A 68 41.81 23.25 16.96
C HIS A 68 42.55 21.90 16.93
N LYS A 69 43.85 21.88 17.29
CA LYS A 69 44.69 20.68 17.37
C LYS A 69 44.56 19.73 16.14
N PRO A 70 45.02 20.14 14.95
CA PRO A 70 44.92 19.33 13.73
C PRO A 70 45.95 18.19 13.71
N VAL A 71 45.80 17.21 14.62
CA VAL A 71 46.76 16.12 14.83
C VAL A 71 46.48 14.92 13.91
N LEU A 72 45.23 14.75 13.47
CA LEU A 72 44.76 13.59 12.71
C LEU A 72 45.09 13.71 11.22
N LYS A 73 45.68 12.66 10.65
CA LYS A 73 45.89 12.59 9.20
C LYS A 73 44.59 12.22 8.50
N VAL A 74 44.53 12.49 7.19
CA VAL A 74 43.42 12.09 6.31
C VAL A 74 43.13 10.58 6.40
N SER A 75 44.17 9.74 6.49
CA SER A 75 44.02 8.29 6.67
C SER A 75 43.28 7.92 7.95
N ASP A 76 43.59 8.64 9.04
CA ASP A 76 42.96 8.43 10.35
C ASP A 76 41.50 8.91 10.29
N ALA A 77 41.26 10.02 9.59
CA ALA A 77 39.92 10.54 9.35
C ALA A 77 39.03 9.52 8.63
N ILE A 78 39.53 8.85 7.58
CA ILE A 78 38.79 7.82 6.83
C ILE A 78 38.40 6.63 7.73
N GLN A 79 39.28 6.21 8.64
CA GLN A 79 39.00 5.09 9.55
C GLN A 79 38.01 5.46 10.65
N MET A 80 38.07 6.70 11.14
CA MET A 80 37.33 7.14 12.32
C MET A 80 36.00 7.86 12.01
N GLN A 81 35.60 8.01 10.74
CA GLN A 81 34.35 8.71 10.35
C GLN A 81 33.10 8.23 11.12
N LYS A 82 33.00 6.92 11.38
CA LYS A 82 31.88 6.31 12.13
C LYS A 82 31.82 6.78 13.59
N GLU A 83 32.92 7.24 14.17
CA GLU A 83 32.99 7.75 15.55
C GLU A 83 32.58 9.22 15.67
N TRP A 84 32.44 9.93 14.55
CA TRP A 84 32.14 11.37 14.51
C TRP A 84 30.76 11.68 13.88
N SER A 85 29.84 10.71 13.92
CA SER A 85 28.46 10.92 13.51
C SER A 85 27.70 11.80 14.53
N PHE A 86 26.54 12.31 14.14
CA PHE A 86 25.74 13.19 14.98
C PHE A 86 25.39 12.52 16.32
N ALA A 87 25.05 11.23 16.27
CA ALA A 87 24.68 10.45 17.45
C ALA A 87 25.85 10.21 18.43
N LYS A 88 27.09 10.22 17.95
CA LYS A 88 28.29 9.98 18.77
C LYS A 88 29.03 11.25 19.16
N THR A 89 28.73 12.37 18.50
CA THR A 89 29.32 13.67 18.83
C THR A 89 28.82 14.14 20.21
N PRO A 90 29.69 14.65 21.09
CA PRO A 90 29.26 15.15 22.40
C PRO A 90 28.17 16.22 22.30
N HIS A 91 27.10 16.09 23.09
CA HIS A 91 25.94 17.01 23.02
C HIS A 91 26.29 18.49 23.17
N LEU A 92 27.31 18.81 23.97
CA LEU A 92 27.80 20.19 24.14
C LEU A 92 28.47 20.74 22.87
N LEU A 93 29.16 19.88 22.11
CA LEU A 93 29.75 20.26 20.83
C LEU A 93 28.68 20.47 19.75
N ILE A 94 27.64 19.63 19.74
CA ILE A 94 26.46 19.82 18.89
C ILE A 94 25.75 21.14 19.22
N ASP A 95 25.55 21.44 20.51
CA ASP A 95 24.92 22.69 20.96
C ASP A 95 25.74 23.92 20.52
N LEU A 96 27.06 23.85 20.58
CA LEU A 96 27.96 24.89 20.07
C LEU A 96 27.79 25.10 18.55
N TYR A 97 27.81 24.02 17.76
CA TYR A 97 27.62 24.08 16.31
C TYR A 97 26.25 24.66 15.94
N CYS A 98 25.17 24.17 16.53
CA CYS A 98 23.81 24.68 16.28
C CYS A 98 23.70 26.18 16.56
N ARG A 99 24.32 26.68 17.62
CA ARG A 99 24.30 28.13 17.96
C ARG A 99 25.06 28.97 16.94
N VAL A 100 26.18 28.47 16.42
CA VAL A 100 26.94 29.11 15.35
C VAL A 100 26.12 29.14 14.05
N PHE A 101 25.54 28.01 13.64
CA PHE A 101 24.80 27.88 12.39
C PHE A 101 23.50 28.70 12.36
N VAL A 102 22.78 28.81 13.49
CA VAL A 102 21.54 29.61 13.56
C VAL A 102 21.80 31.09 13.23
N THR A 103 23.01 31.59 13.49
CA THR A 103 23.34 33.01 13.27
C THR A 103 23.98 33.26 11.90
N LEU A 104 24.76 32.32 11.38
CA LEU A 104 25.39 32.40 10.04
C LEU A 104 24.44 31.95 8.91
N GLY A 105 23.58 30.97 9.16
CA GLY A 105 22.78 30.29 8.14
C GLY A 105 23.58 29.19 7.40
N PRO A 106 22.89 28.25 6.71
CA PRO A 106 23.52 27.07 6.12
C PRO A 106 24.43 27.42 4.92
N GLU A 107 24.05 28.38 4.08
CA GLU A 107 24.85 28.81 2.91
C GLU A 107 26.18 29.45 3.33
N GLU A 108 26.15 30.43 4.24
CA GLU A 108 27.36 31.10 4.74
C GLU A 108 28.24 30.14 5.55
N SER A 109 27.64 29.20 6.29
CA SER A 109 28.40 28.19 7.07
C SER A 109 29.15 27.21 6.16
N ILE A 110 28.53 26.75 5.07
CA ILE A 110 29.18 25.87 4.09
C ILE A 110 30.24 26.65 3.29
N GLY A 111 29.95 27.89 2.88
CA GLY A 111 30.93 28.76 2.22
C GLY A 111 32.16 29.00 3.09
N HIS A 112 31.98 29.27 4.39
CA HIS A 112 33.10 29.45 5.32
C HIS A 112 33.87 28.15 5.57
N LEU A 113 33.17 27.00 5.63
CA LEU A 113 33.81 25.68 5.74
C LEU A 113 34.68 25.36 4.51
N GLN A 114 34.23 25.74 3.30
CA GLN A 114 35.01 25.62 2.07
C GLN A 114 36.29 26.45 2.13
N GLU A 115 36.19 27.72 2.51
CA GLU A 115 37.34 28.63 2.63
C GLU A 115 38.38 28.11 3.63
N VAL A 116 37.94 27.61 4.79
CA VAL A 116 38.84 27.07 5.82
C VAL A 116 39.56 25.81 5.32
N LEU A 117 38.87 24.91 4.62
CA LEU A 117 39.48 23.70 4.05
C LEU A 117 40.49 23.98 2.94
N GLU A 118 40.33 25.08 2.20
CA GLU A 118 41.27 25.48 1.15
C GLU A 118 42.50 26.23 1.70
N LEU A 119 42.37 26.92 2.85
CA LEU A 119 43.38 27.88 3.32
C LEU A 119 44.13 27.46 4.59
N GLN A 120 43.66 26.48 5.36
CA GLN A 120 44.20 26.14 6.69
C GLN A 120 44.36 24.63 6.89
N GLU A 121 45.25 24.23 7.81
CA GLU A 121 45.28 22.85 8.31
C GLU A 121 44.12 22.63 9.30
N VAL A 122 43.30 21.62 9.03
CA VAL A 122 42.05 21.39 9.75
C VAL A 122 42.12 20.15 10.65
N ASN A 123 41.34 20.18 11.72
CA ASN A 123 41.02 19.01 12.51
C ASN A 123 39.81 18.28 11.90
N TRP A 124 40.08 17.13 11.28
CA TRP A 124 39.07 16.33 10.60
C TRP A 124 37.93 15.85 11.50
N GLN A 125 38.15 15.65 12.80
CA GLN A 125 37.09 15.30 13.74
C GLN A 125 36.05 16.43 13.82
N HIS A 126 36.50 17.68 14.00
CA HIS A 126 35.61 18.83 14.08
C HIS A 126 34.97 19.14 12.72
N VAL A 127 35.70 19.01 11.61
CA VAL A 127 35.14 19.19 10.26
C VAL A 127 34.00 18.20 10.00
N LEU A 128 34.22 16.91 10.26
CA LEU A 128 33.23 15.86 9.97
C LEU A 128 32.04 15.88 10.94
N SER A 129 32.28 16.19 12.22
CA SER A 129 31.20 16.41 13.20
C SER A 129 30.36 17.65 12.87
N CYS A 130 31.00 18.71 12.36
CA CYS A 130 30.35 19.92 11.87
C CYS A 130 29.46 19.65 10.65
N VAL A 131 29.98 18.93 9.64
CA VAL A 131 29.21 18.50 8.46
C VAL A 131 28.01 17.64 8.86
N SER A 132 28.22 16.64 9.73
CA SER A 132 27.14 15.78 10.25
C SER A 132 26.04 16.60 10.95
N THR A 133 26.43 17.55 11.80
CA THR A 133 25.49 18.45 12.49
C THR A 133 24.74 19.38 11.51
N LEU A 134 25.41 19.90 10.48
CA LEU A 134 24.79 20.73 9.44
C LEU A 134 23.69 20.00 8.67
N VAL A 135 23.94 18.78 8.20
CA VAL A 135 22.98 18.02 7.39
C VAL A 135 21.78 17.54 8.24
N VAL A 136 22.01 17.18 9.51
CA VAL A 136 20.93 16.73 10.41
C VAL A 136 20.05 17.89 10.87
N CYS A 137 20.63 19.05 11.18
CA CYS A 137 19.88 20.18 11.74
C CYS A 137 19.22 21.08 10.70
N PHE A 138 19.67 21.07 9.43
CA PHE A 138 19.14 21.92 8.36
C PHE A 138 18.87 21.13 7.09
N SER A 139 17.61 21.07 6.64
CA SER A 139 17.22 20.36 5.42
C SER A 139 17.81 20.96 4.15
N GLU A 140 18.01 22.29 4.11
CA GLU A 140 18.60 23.00 2.97
C GLU A 140 20.07 22.64 2.76
N ALA A 141 20.79 22.24 3.82
CA ALA A 141 22.20 21.86 3.75
C ALA A 141 22.44 20.61 2.90
N GLN A 142 21.43 19.74 2.74
CA GLN A 142 21.53 18.52 1.93
C GLN A 142 21.85 18.83 0.46
N GLN A 143 21.14 19.79 -0.15
CA GLN A 143 21.35 20.15 -1.54
C GLN A 143 22.66 20.92 -1.71
N LEU A 144 22.97 21.84 -0.80
CA LEU A 144 24.21 22.63 -0.83
C LEU A 144 25.46 21.74 -0.73
N ILE A 145 25.42 20.69 0.10
CA ILE A 145 26.52 19.73 0.20
C ILE A 145 26.63 18.85 -1.06
N LYS A 146 25.51 18.46 -1.69
CA LYS A 146 25.54 17.76 -2.99
C LYS A 146 26.20 18.60 -4.07
N ASP A 147 25.81 19.87 -4.17
CA ASP A 147 26.36 20.79 -5.17
C ASP A 147 27.85 21.04 -4.92
N TRP A 148 28.24 21.20 -3.65
CA TRP A 148 29.65 21.32 -3.27
C TRP A 148 30.46 20.07 -3.64
N VAL A 149 29.98 18.87 -3.31
CA VAL A 149 30.63 17.60 -3.68
C VAL A 149 30.75 17.47 -5.19
N ALA A 150 29.70 17.80 -5.95
CA ALA A 150 29.73 17.76 -7.41
C ALA A 150 30.80 18.71 -7.97
N SER A 151 30.95 19.90 -7.39
CA SER A 151 32.00 20.87 -7.77
C SER A 151 33.41 20.37 -7.46
N LEU A 152 33.61 19.72 -6.31
CA LEU A 152 34.88 19.12 -5.91
C LEU A 152 35.25 17.94 -6.83
N MET A 153 34.27 17.12 -7.19
CA MET A 153 34.46 15.99 -8.11
C MET A 153 34.79 16.47 -9.52
N ALA A 154 34.10 17.49 -10.03
CA ALA A 154 34.44 18.11 -11.31
C ALA A 154 35.87 18.65 -11.30
N ARG A 155 36.23 19.44 -10.27
CA ARG A 155 37.58 20.00 -10.09
C ARG A 155 38.65 18.90 -10.02
N ALA A 156 38.38 17.81 -9.28
CA ALA A 156 39.30 16.69 -9.12
C ALA A 156 39.60 15.98 -10.45
N PHE A 157 38.60 15.75 -11.30
CA PHE A 157 38.79 15.06 -12.57
C PHE A 157 39.28 15.97 -13.71
N GLU A 158 38.97 17.27 -13.68
CA GLU A 158 39.47 18.25 -14.67
C GLU A 158 40.95 18.56 -14.46
N SER A 159 41.38 18.71 -13.20
CA SER A 159 42.73 19.14 -12.82
C SER A 159 43.61 18.06 -12.18
N TYR A 160 43.10 16.82 -12.03
CA TYR A 160 43.76 15.71 -11.33
C TYR A 160 44.15 16.06 -9.88
N HIS A 161 43.33 16.90 -9.23
CA HIS A 161 43.58 17.41 -7.89
C HIS A 161 43.15 16.40 -6.82
N LEU A 162 44.13 15.75 -6.19
CA LEU A 162 43.91 14.67 -5.22
C LEU A 162 43.14 15.15 -3.98
N ASP A 163 43.46 16.33 -3.45
CA ASP A 163 42.86 16.81 -2.20
C ASP A 163 41.37 17.14 -2.36
N SER A 164 40.94 17.55 -3.56
CA SER A 164 39.52 17.73 -3.88
C SER A 164 38.78 16.41 -3.93
N MET A 165 39.43 15.36 -4.43
CA MET A 165 38.88 14.00 -4.47
C MET A 165 38.75 13.41 -3.05
N VAL A 166 39.79 13.57 -2.23
CA VAL A 166 39.79 13.18 -0.81
C VAL A 166 38.67 13.86 -0.04
N THR A 167 38.58 15.20 -0.17
CA THR A 167 37.59 16.00 0.54
C THR A 167 36.16 15.63 0.14
N ALA A 168 35.90 15.41 -1.16
CA ALA A 168 34.60 14.97 -1.65
C ALA A 168 34.18 13.62 -1.04
N PHE A 169 35.09 12.63 -1.03
CA PHE A 169 34.79 11.31 -0.46
C PHE A 169 34.55 11.36 1.06
N LEU A 170 35.33 12.17 1.79
CA LEU A 170 35.15 12.35 3.23
C LEU A 170 33.79 12.97 3.56
N ILE A 171 33.41 14.05 2.88
CA ILE A 171 32.15 14.76 3.12
C ILE A 171 30.94 13.88 2.78
N VAL A 172 30.95 13.23 1.61
CA VAL A 172 29.84 12.35 1.20
C VAL A 172 29.68 11.21 2.18
N ARG A 173 30.77 10.51 2.52
CA ARG A 173 30.71 9.40 3.48
C ARG A 173 30.14 9.86 4.81
N GLN A 174 30.59 11.00 5.31
CA GLN A 174 30.10 11.55 6.56
C GLN A 174 28.60 11.85 6.52
N ALA A 175 28.11 12.49 5.45
CA ALA A 175 26.69 12.78 5.29
C ALA A 175 25.85 11.49 5.17
N THR A 176 26.37 10.47 4.47
CA THR A 176 25.66 9.19 4.28
C THR A 176 25.53 8.38 5.58
N LEU A 177 26.40 8.59 6.57
CA LEU A 177 26.37 7.88 7.85
C LEU A 177 25.15 8.25 8.70
N GLU A 178 24.51 9.40 8.45
CA GLU A 178 23.34 9.88 9.19
C GLU A 178 22.02 9.24 8.75
N GLY A 179 22.04 8.48 7.64
CA GLY A 179 20.93 7.67 7.15
C GLY A 179 20.20 8.24 5.92
N PRO A 180 19.43 7.40 5.19
CA PRO A 180 18.81 7.73 3.90
C PRO A 180 17.74 8.83 3.98
N TYR A 181 17.20 9.08 5.17
CA TYR A 181 16.25 10.16 5.44
C TYR A 181 16.91 11.54 5.52
N VAL A 182 18.23 11.60 5.76
CA VAL A 182 19.02 12.84 5.83
C VAL A 182 19.85 13.05 4.56
N PHE A 183 20.50 12.01 4.04
CA PHE A 183 21.33 12.09 2.83
C PHE A 183 21.24 10.76 2.04
N PRO A 184 21.28 10.76 0.68
CA PRO A 184 21.27 9.52 -0.10
C PRO A 184 22.37 8.54 0.34
N SER A 185 22.13 7.24 0.17
CA SER A 185 23.13 6.24 0.59
C SER A 185 24.42 6.35 -0.22
N TYR A 186 25.54 5.90 0.37
CA TYR A 186 26.82 5.88 -0.36
C TYR A 186 26.74 5.04 -1.64
N ALA A 187 25.96 3.96 -1.63
CA ALA A 187 25.74 3.10 -2.79
C ALA A 187 25.02 3.84 -3.93
N ASP A 188 23.97 4.60 -3.61
CA ASP A 188 23.23 5.39 -4.58
C ASP A 188 24.09 6.49 -5.19
N TRP A 189 24.79 7.26 -4.34
CA TRP A 189 25.70 8.31 -4.81
C TRP A 189 26.85 7.75 -5.67
N PHE A 190 27.46 6.64 -5.25
CA PHE A 190 28.56 6.03 -6.00
C PHE A 190 28.09 5.49 -7.36
N LYS A 191 26.91 4.86 -7.39
CA LYS A 191 26.29 4.36 -8.62
C LYS A 191 25.88 5.50 -9.56
N GLU A 192 25.34 6.59 -9.04
CA GLU A 192 24.99 7.77 -9.83
C GLU A 192 26.25 8.43 -10.43
N SER A 193 27.30 8.57 -9.61
CA SER A 193 28.55 9.24 -9.99
C SER A 193 29.40 8.45 -10.98
N PHE A 194 29.41 7.11 -10.88
CA PHE A 194 30.33 6.25 -11.65
C PHE A 194 29.64 5.15 -12.49
N GLY A 195 28.34 4.91 -12.32
CA GLY A 195 27.60 3.84 -13.00
C GLY A 195 27.02 4.21 -14.38
N SER A 196 27.08 5.49 -14.77
CA SER A 196 26.60 5.97 -16.07
C SER A 196 27.73 6.31 -17.04
N SER A 197 27.43 6.36 -18.34
CA SER A 197 28.36 6.83 -19.38
C SER A 197 28.74 8.31 -19.25
N HIS A 198 27.97 9.07 -18.47
CA HIS A 198 28.19 10.51 -18.21
C HIS A 198 28.96 10.79 -16.92
N GLY A 199 29.46 9.75 -16.23
CA GLY A 199 30.24 9.90 -14.99
C GLY A 199 31.60 10.59 -15.20
N TYR A 200 32.14 11.19 -14.14
CA TYR A 200 33.38 12.01 -14.18
C TYR A 200 34.62 11.27 -14.73
N HIS A 201 34.62 9.93 -14.67
CA HIS A 201 35.73 9.07 -15.08
C HIS A 201 35.70 8.66 -16.57
N SER A 202 34.59 8.86 -17.28
CA SER A 202 34.35 8.27 -18.62
C SER A 202 35.10 8.97 -19.77
N CYS A 203 35.71 10.13 -19.52
CA CYS A 203 36.32 10.98 -20.54
C CYS A 203 37.67 10.48 -21.12
N SER A 204 38.48 9.69 -20.38
CA SER A 204 39.79 9.23 -20.87
C SER A 204 40.39 8.04 -20.12
N LYS A 205 41.48 7.45 -20.65
CA LYS A 205 42.28 6.46 -19.92
C LYS A 205 42.93 7.05 -18.67
N LYS A 206 43.33 8.34 -18.72
CA LYS A 206 44.03 9.01 -17.62
C LYS A 206 43.11 9.20 -16.42
N THR A 207 41.85 9.56 -16.62
CA THR A 207 40.84 9.71 -15.57
C THR A 207 40.48 8.38 -14.92
N LEU A 208 40.42 7.28 -15.69
CA LEU A 208 40.25 5.93 -15.15
C LEU A 208 41.44 5.48 -14.29
N VAL A 209 42.68 5.72 -14.75
CA VAL A 209 43.88 5.40 -13.96
C VAL A 209 43.95 6.25 -12.68
N PHE A 210 43.56 7.52 -12.75
CA PHE A 210 43.47 8.39 -11.58
C PHE A 210 42.47 7.87 -10.54
N LEU A 211 41.25 7.51 -10.97
CA LEU A 211 40.22 6.94 -10.10
C LEU A 211 40.66 5.61 -9.46
N PHE A 212 41.13 4.65 -10.26
CA PHE A 212 41.50 3.33 -9.72
C PHE A 212 42.77 3.39 -8.87
N LYS A 213 43.70 4.31 -9.15
CA LYS A 213 44.84 4.56 -8.26
C LYS A 213 44.36 5.07 -6.91
N PHE A 214 43.51 6.10 -6.90
CA PHE A 214 42.92 6.62 -5.66
C PHE A 214 42.16 5.55 -4.87
N LEU A 215 41.27 4.80 -5.52
CA LEU A 215 40.50 3.75 -4.85
C LEU A 215 41.40 2.61 -4.34
N SER A 216 42.48 2.29 -5.04
CA SER A 216 43.45 1.27 -4.60
C SER A 216 44.27 1.73 -3.39
N ASP A 217 44.71 2.99 -3.38
CA ASP A 217 45.45 3.60 -2.27
C ASP A 217 44.58 3.70 -1.00
N LEU A 218 43.26 3.74 -1.18
CA LEU A 218 42.27 3.84 -0.11
C LEU A 218 41.94 2.48 0.56
N VAL A 219 42.06 1.36 -0.17
CA VAL A 219 41.71 -0.01 0.30
C VAL A 219 42.25 -0.37 1.70
N PRO A 220 43.49 -0.04 2.09
CA PRO A 220 44.01 -0.41 3.41
C PRO A 220 43.21 0.19 4.57
N TRP A 221 42.65 1.39 4.36
CA TRP A 221 41.96 2.22 5.35
C TRP A 221 40.44 2.15 5.22
N GLU A 222 39.93 1.53 4.16
CA GLU A 222 38.52 1.53 3.79
C GLU A 222 37.68 0.58 4.67
N ALA A 223 36.45 1.02 4.99
CA ALA A 223 35.50 0.17 5.70
C ALA A 223 35.01 -0.99 4.80
N PRO A 224 34.75 -2.20 5.35
CA PRO A 224 34.28 -3.35 4.57
C PRO A 224 33.05 -3.07 3.69
N ARG A 225 32.11 -2.25 4.19
CA ARG A 225 30.85 -1.91 3.50
C ARG A 225 31.07 -1.08 2.24
N HIS A 226 31.97 -0.10 2.25
CA HIS A 226 32.27 0.69 1.04
C HIS A 226 32.99 -0.16 -0.01
N MET A 227 33.88 -1.07 0.40
CA MET A 227 34.50 -2.03 -0.53
C MET A 227 33.47 -2.99 -1.14
N GLN A 228 32.47 -3.44 -0.37
CA GLN A 228 31.35 -4.22 -0.91
C GLN A 228 30.55 -3.44 -1.95
N VAL A 229 30.25 -2.16 -1.69
CA VAL A 229 29.58 -1.27 -2.67
C VAL A 229 30.38 -1.18 -3.97
N HIS A 230 31.69 -0.98 -3.90
CA HIS A 230 32.52 -0.90 -5.11
C HIS A 230 32.55 -2.23 -5.91
N ILE A 231 32.38 -3.38 -5.24
CA ILE A 231 32.34 -4.71 -5.89
C ILE A 231 30.96 -4.98 -6.50
N PHE A 232 29.87 -4.65 -5.81
CA PHE A 232 28.49 -4.89 -6.27
C PHE A 232 28.01 -3.84 -7.28
N HIS A 233 28.55 -2.63 -7.23
CA HIS A 233 28.25 -1.52 -8.13
C HIS A 233 29.54 -0.93 -8.72
N PRO A 234 30.28 -1.69 -9.56
CA PRO A 234 31.55 -1.24 -10.11
C PRO A 234 31.37 -0.05 -11.06
N PRO A 235 32.36 0.88 -11.12
CA PRO A 235 32.37 1.96 -12.11
C PRO A 235 32.22 1.42 -13.54
N LEU A 236 31.49 2.13 -14.39
CA LEU A 236 31.34 1.77 -15.81
C LEU A 236 32.67 1.98 -16.54
N VAL A 237 33.28 0.91 -17.06
CA VAL A 237 34.57 0.95 -17.76
C VAL A 237 34.43 0.40 -19.18
N PRO A 238 34.94 1.08 -20.22
CA PRO A 238 34.96 0.55 -21.59
C PRO A 238 35.73 -0.77 -21.68
N SER A 239 35.29 -1.68 -22.55
CA SER A 239 35.81 -3.07 -22.63
C SER A 239 37.34 -3.17 -22.75
N LYS A 240 37.97 -2.22 -23.43
CA LYS A 240 39.44 -2.09 -23.61
C LYS A 240 40.24 -1.84 -22.32
N TYR A 241 39.61 -1.46 -21.22
CA TYR A 241 40.26 -1.16 -19.94
C TYR A 241 39.75 -2.01 -18.77
N HIS A 242 39.02 -3.10 -19.05
CA HIS A 242 38.49 -4.00 -18.01
C HIS A 242 39.55 -4.55 -17.07
N SER A 243 40.80 -4.72 -17.53
CA SER A 243 41.90 -5.20 -16.69
C SER A 243 42.11 -4.34 -15.45
N LEU A 244 42.03 -3.00 -15.56
CA LEU A 244 42.17 -2.08 -14.42
C LEU A 244 41.08 -2.29 -13.36
N LEU A 245 39.85 -2.55 -13.81
CA LEU A 245 38.73 -2.84 -12.92
C LEU A 245 38.88 -4.22 -12.27
N THR A 246 39.29 -5.23 -13.03
CA THR A 246 39.53 -6.58 -12.52
C THR A 246 40.64 -6.59 -11.47
N ASP A 247 41.75 -5.85 -11.70
CA ASP A 247 42.86 -5.71 -10.77
C ASP A 247 42.38 -5.08 -9.44
N TYR A 248 41.61 -3.99 -9.51
CA TYR A 248 41.03 -3.35 -8.34
C TYR A 248 40.05 -4.26 -7.57
N ILE A 249 39.13 -4.93 -8.27
CA ILE A 249 38.16 -5.86 -7.66
C ILE A 249 38.90 -7.01 -6.96
N SER A 250 39.99 -7.51 -7.55
CA SER A 250 40.80 -8.57 -6.93
C SER A 250 41.46 -8.10 -5.63
N LEU A 251 41.97 -6.86 -5.61
CA LEU A 251 42.55 -6.23 -4.42
C LEU A 251 41.50 -6.05 -3.31
N ALA A 252 40.32 -5.52 -3.65
CA ALA A 252 39.23 -5.33 -2.69
C ALA A 252 38.70 -6.65 -2.12
N LYS A 253 38.55 -7.70 -2.95
CA LYS A 253 38.16 -9.04 -2.50
C LYS A 253 39.20 -9.68 -1.57
N THR A 254 40.49 -9.50 -1.89
CA THR A 254 41.59 -9.98 -1.04
C THR A 254 41.56 -9.30 0.32
N ARG A 255 41.37 -7.98 0.35
CA ARG A 255 41.25 -7.22 1.60
C ARG A 255 40.04 -7.65 2.44
N LEU A 256 38.89 -7.90 1.82
CA LEU A 256 37.70 -8.41 2.53
C LEU A 256 37.95 -9.81 3.13
N ALA A 257 38.68 -10.67 2.42
CA ALA A 257 39.10 -11.97 2.93
C ALA A 257 40.04 -11.84 4.13
N ASP A 258 41.02 -10.92 4.08
CA ASP A 258 41.93 -10.64 5.20
C ASP A 258 41.19 -10.12 6.45
N LEU A 259 40.16 -9.30 6.24
CA LEU A 259 39.28 -8.79 7.31
C LEU A 259 38.26 -9.83 7.81
N LYS A 260 38.29 -11.07 7.28
CA LYS A 260 37.38 -12.18 7.60
C LYS A 260 35.89 -11.87 7.30
N VAL A 261 35.63 -10.98 6.36
CA VAL A 261 34.26 -10.63 5.92
C VAL A 261 33.96 -11.39 4.62
N SER A 262 33.12 -12.43 4.70
CA SER A 262 32.69 -13.17 3.50
C SER A 262 31.70 -12.34 2.67
N LEU A 263 31.94 -12.28 1.36
CA LEU A 263 31.03 -11.64 0.38
C LEU A 263 29.65 -12.31 0.33
N GLU A 264 29.55 -13.52 0.89
CA GLU A 264 28.35 -14.36 1.01
C GLU A 264 27.39 -13.94 2.15
N ASN A 265 27.75 -12.95 2.97
CA ASN A 265 26.94 -12.49 4.12
C ASN A 265 25.91 -11.41 3.78
N VAL A 266 25.81 -10.97 2.51
CA VAL A 266 24.81 -9.96 2.10
C VAL A 266 23.52 -10.66 1.69
N GLY A 267 22.47 -10.48 2.49
CA GLY A 267 21.14 -11.04 2.24
C GLY A 267 20.54 -10.58 0.90
N LEU A 268 19.59 -11.37 0.38
CA LEU A 268 18.92 -11.14 -0.91
C LEU A 268 18.16 -9.81 -0.97
N TYR A 269 17.75 -9.31 0.20
CA TYR A 269 17.01 -8.06 0.38
C TYR A 269 17.69 -7.13 1.39
N GLU A 270 18.99 -7.32 1.61
CA GLU A 270 19.75 -6.49 2.53
C GLU A 270 20.06 -5.16 1.86
N ASP A 271 19.55 -4.09 2.45
CA ASP A 271 19.87 -2.73 2.05
C ASP A 271 21.27 -2.44 2.61
N LEU A 272 22.26 -2.30 1.71
CA LEU A 272 23.66 -2.02 2.06
C LEU A 272 23.81 -0.71 2.88
N SER A 273 22.74 0.07 2.99
CA SER A 273 22.63 1.30 3.78
C SER A 273 22.31 1.10 5.28
N SER A 274 21.95 -0.10 5.75
CA SER A 274 21.56 -0.30 7.17
C SER A 274 22.76 -0.53 8.09
N THR A 275 23.05 0.40 9.01
CA THR A 275 24.27 0.46 9.86
C THR A 275 24.40 -0.60 10.97
N GLY A 276 23.52 -1.61 11.01
CA GLY A 276 23.56 -2.67 12.04
C GLY A 276 24.76 -3.60 11.89
N ASP A 277 25.47 -3.88 12.99
CA ASP A 277 26.52 -4.89 13.01
C ASP A 277 25.97 -6.26 12.57
N ILE A 278 26.87 -7.08 12.02
CA ILE A 278 26.60 -8.40 11.43
C ILE A 278 25.88 -9.28 12.46
N ALA A 279 24.55 -9.26 12.42
CA ALA A 279 23.71 -10.12 13.22
C ALA A 279 23.94 -11.59 12.81
N GLU A 280 23.88 -12.48 13.79
CA GLU A 280 24.18 -13.90 13.63
C GLU A 280 23.54 -14.53 12.39
N ARG A 281 24.33 -15.35 11.70
CA ARG A 281 24.15 -15.87 10.33
C ARG A 281 22.82 -16.57 10.05
N GLU A 282 22.09 -17.02 11.07
CA GLU A 282 20.78 -17.65 10.93
C GLU A 282 19.63 -16.63 10.86
N SER A 283 19.79 -15.42 11.42
CA SER A 283 18.77 -14.37 11.41
C SER A 283 18.52 -13.78 10.02
N GLN A 284 19.58 -13.58 9.22
CA GLN A 284 19.47 -12.93 7.92
C GLN A 284 18.76 -13.79 6.87
N ALA A 285 19.08 -15.08 6.79
CA ALA A 285 18.39 -16.01 5.88
C ALA A 285 16.90 -16.14 6.23
N VAL A 286 16.54 -16.12 7.52
CA VAL A 286 15.15 -16.13 7.98
C VAL A 286 14.42 -14.82 7.60
N GLN A 287 15.09 -13.67 7.65
CA GLN A 287 14.53 -12.40 7.20
C GLN A 287 14.34 -12.35 5.67
N ASP A 288 15.30 -12.84 4.90
CA ASP A 288 15.20 -12.96 3.44
C ASP A 288 14.03 -13.87 3.05
N VAL A 289 13.84 -14.99 3.75
CA VAL A 289 12.70 -15.89 3.55
C VAL A 289 11.38 -15.19 3.87
N LYS A 290 11.30 -14.45 4.98
CA LYS A 290 10.09 -13.68 5.35
C LYS A 290 9.74 -12.63 4.30
N LYS A 291 10.71 -11.85 3.82
CA LYS A 291 10.52 -10.85 2.76
C LYS A 291 10.14 -11.49 1.43
N ALA A 292 10.77 -12.61 1.07
CA ALA A 292 10.42 -13.36 -0.14
C ALA A 292 8.98 -13.89 -0.11
N ILE A 293 8.54 -14.42 1.03
CA ILE A 293 7.15 -14.88 1.23
C ILE A 293 6.18 -13.70 1.14
N MET A 294 6.49 -12.56 1.77
CA MET A 294 5.65 -11.35 1.69
C MET A 294 5.49 -10.84 0.24
N VAL A 295 6.58 -10.78 -0.51
CA VAL A 295 6.51 -10.39 -1.94
C VAL A 295 5.73 -11.44 -2.73
N PHE A 296 5.90 -12.73 -2.43
CA PHE A 296 5.13 -13.81 -3.07
C PHE A 296 3.64 -13.74 -2.73
N GLU A 297 3.26 -13.41 -1.50
CA GLU A 297 1.88 -13.25 -1.04
C GLU A 297 1.17 -12.10 -1.76
N GLN A 298 1.87 -10.98 -1.97
CA GLN A 298 1.34 -9.82 -2.69
C GLN A 298 1.28 -10.02 -4.22
N THR A 299 2.16 -10.84 -4.79
CA THR A 299 2.35 -10.93 -6.26
C THR A 299 1.97 -12.28 -6.88
N GLY A 300 1.85 -13.35 -6.08
CA GLY A 300 1.68 -14.74 -6.52
C GLY A 300 2.85 -15.30 -7.35
N LYS A 301 3.97 -14.56 -7.46
CA LYS A 301 5.12 -14.87 -8.34
C LYS A 301 6.39 -15.02 -7.52
N ILE A 302 7.29 -15.91 -7.95
CA ILE A 302 8.62 -16.05 -7.32
C ILE A 302 9.34 -14.70 -7.45
N PRO A 303 9.78 -14.07 -6.35
CA PRO A 303 10.47 -12.80 -6.41
C PRO A 303 11.72 -12.88 -7.27
N MET A 304 11.94 -11.87 -8.13
CA MET A 304 13.10 -11.82 -9.03
C MET A 304 14.45 -11.96 -8.29
N PRO A 305 14.66 -11.34 -7.11
CA PRO A 305 15.91 -11.53 -6.35
C PRO A 305 16.17 -12.98 -5.93
N VAL A 306 15.12 -13.76 -5.64
CA VAL A 306 15.24 -15.19 -5.30
C VAL A 306 15.57 -16.02 -6.53
N LEU A 307 14.98 -15.68 -7.69
CA LEU A 307 15.29 -16.33 -8.95
C LEU A 307 16.73 -16.04 -9.40
N GLU A 308 17.15 -14.79 -9.30
CA GLU A 308 18.51 -14.34 -9.56
C GLU A 308 19.50 -15.04 -8.63
N ALA A 309 19.21 -15.10 -7.32
CA ALA A 309 20.05 -15.82 -6.36
C ALA A 309 20.19 -17.31 -6.66
N SER A 310 19.11 -17.96 -7.12
CA SER A 310 19.15 -19.38 -7.51
C SER A 310 20.09 -19.66 -8.71
N ILE A 311 20.41 -18.63 -9.51
CA ILE A 311 21.26 -18.71 -10.69
C ILE A 311 22.67 -18.19 -10.38
N PHE A 312 22.77 -16.97 -9.85
CA PHE A 312 24.02 -16.21 -9.71
C PHE A 312 24.64 -16.30 -8.30
N ARG A 313 23.86 -16.63 -7.27
CA ARG A 313 24.31 -16.81 -5.87
C ARG A 313 24.01 -18.21 -5.35
N ARG A 314 24.25 -19.22 -6.19
CA ARG A 314 23.87 -20.62 -5.95
C ARG A 314 24.37 -21.21 -4.61
N PRO A 315 25.60 -20.93 -4.11
CA PRO A 315 26.05 -21.41 -2.81
C PRO A 315 25.15 -20.92 -1.67
N TYR A 316 24.95 -19.59 -1.55
CA TYR A 316 24.07 -18.98 -0.53
C TYR A 316 22.63 -19.51 -0.60
N TYR A 317 22.11 -19.64 -1.81
CA TYR A 317 20.76 -20.15 -2.03
C TYR A 317 20.58 -21.56 -1.47
N LEU A 318 21.55 -22.47 -1.69
CA LEU A 318 21.47 -23.86 -1.26
C LEU A 318 21.85 -24.09 0.20
N SER A 319 22.81 -23.34 0.75
CA SER A 319 23.33 -23.55 2.11
C SER A 319 22.59 -22.75 3.18
N HIS A 320 21.94 -21.64 2.83
CA HIS A 320 21.35 -20.72 3.81
C HIS A 320 19.87 -20.44 3.54
N PHE A 321 19.52 -19.97 2.35
CA PHE A 321 18.13 -19.61 2.02
C PHE A 321 17.21 -20.84 2.01
N LEU A 322 17.62 -21.92 1.33
CA LEU A 322 16.80 -23.12 1.19
C LEU A 322 16.59 -23.88 2.52
N PRO A 323 17.62 -24.08 3.37
CA PRO A 323 17.42 -24.67 4.70
C PRO A 323 16.53 -23.82 5.61
N ALA A 324 16.68 -22.49 5.59
CA ALA A 324 15.80 -21.59 6.35
C ALA A 324 14.34 -21.65 5.86
N LEU A 325 14.13 -21.75 4.54
CA LEU A 325 12.80 -21.91 3.94
C LEU A 325 12.17 -23.28 4.26
N LEU A 326 12.97 -24.35 4.25
CA LEU A 326 12.56 -25.73 4.53
C LEU A 326 12.74 -26.12 6.01
N ALA A 327 12.70 -25.16 6.94
CA ALA A 327 12.75 -25.45 8.37
C ALA A 327 11.55 -26.34 8.79
N PRO A 328 11.77 -27.50 9.44
CA PRO A 328 10.69 -28.42 9.83
C PRO A 328 9.63 -27.76 10.71
N ARG A 329 8.36 -28.02 10.40
CA ARG A 329 7.20 -27.47 11.12
C ARG A 329 5.97 -28.34 10.95
N VAL A 330 4.96 -28.14 11.80
CA VAL A 330 3.63 -28.74 11.60
C VAL A 330 2.99 -28.07 10.38
N LEU A 331 2.57 -28.88 9.40
CA LEU A 331 1.93 -28.36 8.19
C LEU A 331 0.46 -28.07 8.49
N PRO A 332 -0.04 -26.85 8.24
CA PRO A 332 -1.45 -26.54 8.40
C PRO A 332 -2.31 -27.36 7.42
N GLU A 333 -3.55 -27.67 7.81
CA GLU A 333 -4.51 -28.42 6.97
C GLU A 333 -4.82 -27.69 5.66
N VAL A 334 -4.87 -26.35 5.72
CA VAL A 334 -4.93 -25.46 4.55
C VAL A 334 -3.51 -24.96 4.24
N PRO A 335 -3.02 -25.08 2.99
CA PRO A 335 -1.67 -24.63 2.63
C PRO A 335 -1.49 -23.12 2.84
N ASP A 336 -0.57 -22.72 3.71
CA ASP A 336 -0.22 -21.31 3.91
C ASP A 336 0.69 -20.76 2.79
N SER A 337 0.90 -19.43 2.77
CA SER A 337 1.70 -18.74 1.75
C SER A 337 3.13 -19.30 1.61
N ARG A 338 3.70 -19.82 2.71
CA ARG A 338 5.00 -20.50 2.72
C ARG A 338 4.96 -21.88 2.04
N VAL A 339 3.94 -22.72 2.26
CA VAL A 339 3.77 -23.98 1.51
C VAL A 339 3.54 -23.69 0.02
N ALA A 340 2.69 -22.71 -0.31
CA ALA A 340 2.43 -22.31 -1.69
C ALA A 340 3.71 -21.83 -2.40
N PHE A 341 4.57 -21.08 -1.70
CA PHE A 341 5.86 -20.63 -2.22
C PHE A 341 6.84 -21.78 -2.44
N ILE A 342 6.94 -22.72 -1.50
CA ILE A 342 7.79 -23.93 -1.63
C ILE A 342 7.36 -24.79 -2.82
N GLU A 343 6.05 -25.01 -3.00
CA GLU A 343 5.53 -25.78 -4.15
C GLU A 343 5.79 -25.08 -5.49
N THR A 344 5.75 -23.74 -5.50
CA THR A 344 6.04 -22.95 -6.70
C THR A 344 7.53 -22.99 -7.07
N LEU A 345 8.43 -22.90 -6.09
CA LEU A 345 9.87 -23.08 -6.29
C LEU A 345 10.25 -24.50 -6.73
N LYS A 346 9.57 -25.52 -6.20
CA LYS A 346 9.72 -26.91 -6.64
C LYS A 346 9.29 -27.09 -8.10
N ARG A 347 8.15 -26.53 -8.50
CA ARG A 347 7.67 -26.59 -9.90
C ARG A 347 8.60 -25.88 -10.88
N ALA A 348 9.39 -24.92 -10.41
CA ALA A 348 10.40 -24.19 -11.19
C ALA A 348 11.80 -24.86 -11.16
N ASP A 349 11.91 -26.10 -10.67
CA ASP A 349 13.16 -26.86 -10.49
C ASP A 349 14.23 -26.12 -9.68
N LYS A 350 13.80 -25.26 -8.74
CA LYS A 350 14.71 -24.52 -7.85
C LYS A 350 14.96 -25.21 -6.52
N ILE A 351 14.23 -26.28 -6.19
CA ILE A 351 14.44 -27.09 -4.98
C ILE A 351 14.89 -28.51 -5.37
N PRO A 352 16.03 -29.01 -4.86
CA PRO A 352 16.42 -30.41 -5.07
C PRO A 352 15.36 -31.39 -4.54
N PRO A 353 15.00 -32.46 -5.29
CA PRO A 353 13.97 -33.42 -4.88
C PRO A 353 14.25 -34.10 -3.54
N SER A 354 15.52 -34.39 -3.25
CA SER A 354 15.97 -35.00 -1.99
C SER A 354 15.68 -34.10 -0.78
N SER A 355 16.03 -32.80 -0.86
CA SER A 355 15.78 -31.82 0.21
C SER A 355 14.29 -31.64 0.49
N TYR A 356 13.45 -31.63 -0.55
CA TYR A 356 12.00 -31.54 -0.39
C TYR A 356 11.40 -32.79 0.27
N SER A 357 11.87 -33.98 -0.11
CA SER A 357 11.41 -35.24 0.51
C SER A 357 11.78 -35.34 1.99
N ALA A 358 13.01 -34.95 2.35
CA ALA A 358 13.48 -34.90 3.73
C ALA A 358 12.68 -33.89 4.56
N TYR A 359 12.35 -32.73 3.99
CA TYR A 359 11.49 -31.73 4.63
C TYR A 359 10.10 -32.28 4.95
N ARG A 360 9.43 -32.92 4.00
CA ARG A 360 8.07 -33.50 4.20
C ARG A 360 8.09 -34.59 5.27
N GLN A 361 9.11 -35.44 5.28
CA GLN A 361 9.29 -36.46 6.32
C GLN A 361 9.52 -35.83 7.70
N ALA A 362 10.37 -34.82 7.80
CA ALA A 362 10.63 -34.11 9.06
C ALA A 362 9.38 -33.40 9.60
N CYS A 363 8.56 -32.81 8.72
CA CYS A 363 7.29 -32.18 9.10
C CYS A 363 6.25 -33.19 9.59
N ALA A 364 6.16 -34.38 8.96
CA ALA A 364 5.28 -35.46 9.43
C ALA A 364 5.66 -35.92 10.84
N THR A 365 6.97 -36.12 11.10
CA THR A 365 7.46 -36.50 12.43
C THR A 365 7.34 -35.40 13.49
N ALA A 366 7.17 -34.14 13.08
CA ALA A 366 6.94 -33.01 13.99
C ALA A 366 5.46 -32.93 14.44
N GLY A 367 4.52 -33.41 13.61
CA GLY A 367 3.11 -33.56 13.98
C GLY A 367 2.88 -34.64 15.05
N ASP A 368 3.65 -35.74 14.99
CA ASP A 368 3.56 -36.85 15.96
C ASP A 368 4.22 -36.56 17.33
N LYS A 369 4.92 -35.42 17.48
CA LYS A 369 5.65 -35.04 18.72
C LYS A 369 4.92 -34.04 19.60
N GLN A 370 3.66 -33.73 19.31
CA GLN A 370 2.81 -33.01 20.25
C GLN A 370 2.44 -34.00 21.37
N PRO A 371 2.73 -33.72 22.66
CA PRO A 371 2.44 -34.68 23.72
C PRO A 371 0.94 -34.75 23.90
N ASP A 372 0.33 -35.79 23.33
CA ASP A 372 -0.98 -36.25 23.75
C ASP A 372 -0.90 -36.57 25.24
N ASN A 373 -1.56 -35.75 26.03
CA ASN A 373 -1.92 -36.04 27.40
C ASN A 373 -2.72 -37.34 27.43
N THR A 374 -2.08 -38.47 27.68
CA THR A 374 -2.67 -39.63 28.40
C THR A 374 -1.62 -40.72 28.56
N THR A 375 -0.98 -40.76 29.74
CA THR A 375 -0.86 -41.92 30.65
C THR A 375 0.42 -41.85 31.49
N SER A 376 0.26 -42.25 32.74
CA SER A 376 1.16 -42.17 33.87
C SER A 376 2.62 -42.58 33.61
N GLY A 377 3.54 -41.71 34.02
CA GLY A 377 4.94 -42.06 34.29
C GLY A 377 5.53 -41.08 35.28
N GLN A 378 5.44 -41.41 36.58
CA GLN A 378 6.12 -40.68 37.65
C GLN A 378 7.61 -40.54 37.33
N ARG A 379 8.07 -39.30 37.13
CA ARG A 379 9.44 -38.90 37.44
C ARG A 379 9.42 -37.54 38.12
N THR A 380 9.67 -37.60 39.42
CA THR A 380 9.95 -36.49 40.33
C THR A 380 11.15 -35.68 39.84
N GLU A 381 10.89 -34.49 39.29
CA GLU A 381 11.82 -33.35 39.33
C GLU A 381 11.00 -32.07 39.56
N THR A 382 10.49 -31.92 40.77
CA THR A 382 10.02 -30.64 41.33
C THR A 382 11.15 -30.02 42.16
N ASN A 383 11.24 -28.68 42.16
CA ASN A 383 11.86 -27.82 43.20
C ASN A 383 13.05 -26.91 42.84
N CYS A 384 13.19 -26.37 41.62
CA CYS A 384 14.12 -25.23 41.41
C CYS A 384 13.48 -23.94 40.86
N ALA A 385 12.43 -24.02 40.02
CA ALA A 385 11.79 -22.84 39.41
C ALA A 385 10.65 -22.20 40.25
N GLU A 386 10.08 -22.88 41.24
CA GLU A 386 8.96 -22.35 42.05
C GLU A 386 9.40 -21.35 43.13
N ARG A 387 10.67 -21.40 43.55
CA ARG A 387 11.19 -20.61 44.67
C ARG A 387 11.25 -19.10 44.39
N PRO A 388 11.66 -18.61 43.19
CA PRO A 388 11.67 -17.18 42.86
C PRO A 388 10.27 -16.58 42.68
N LEU A 389 9.35 -17.32 42.04
CA LEU A 389 7.95 -16.89 41.87
C LEU A 389 7.23 -16.75 43.20
N GLY A 390 7.40 -17.71 44.13
CA GLY A 390 6.80 -17.62 45.46
C GLY A 390 7.31 -16.42 46.28
N LEU A 391 8.57 -16.04 46.12
CA LEU A 391 9.14 -14.83 46.76
C LEU A 391 8.56 -13.54 46.16
N LEU A 392 8.32 -13.50 44.84
CA LEU A 392 7.64 -12.38 44.20
C LEU A 392 6.18 -12.27 44.65
N THR A 393 5.46 -13.39 44.77
CA THR A 393 4.09 -13.41 45.29
C THR A 393 4.02 -12.85 46.71
N ALA A 394 4.91 -13.27 47.61
CA ALA A 394 4.97 -12.76 48.97
C ALA A 394 5.23 -11.23 49.02
N ALA A 395 6.18 -10.73 48.21
CA ALA A 395 6.47 -9.30 48.15
C ALA A 395 5.28 -8.46 47.63
N LEU A 396 4.50 -9.01 46.68
CA LEU A 396 3.27 -8.38 46.16
C LEU A 396 2.12 -8.41 47.18
N GLU A 397 2.02 -9.46 48.01
CA GLU A 397 1.06 -9.53 49.11
C GLU A 397 1.39 -8.53 50.23
N GLU A 398 2.66 -8.39 50.58
CA GLU A 398 3.13 -7.37 51.52
C GLU A 398 2.85 -5.96 51.00
N LEU A 399 3.09 -5.70 49.70
CA LEU A 399 2.73 -4.43 49.08
C LEU A 399 1.24 -4.14 49.23
N ARG A 400 0.37 -5.14 49.09
CA ARG A 400 -1.08 -4.99 49.29
C ARG A 400 -1.44 -4.63 50.72
N ALA A 401 -0.82 -5.26 51.71
CA ALA A 401 -1.07 -4.97 53.12
C ALA A 401 -0.77 -3.49 53.42
N LEU A 402 0.33 -2.97 52.86
CA LEU A 402 0.71 -1.56 53.00
C LEU A 402 -0.28 -0.57 52.36
N MET A 403 -1.03 -0.97 51.33
CA MET A 403 -2.05 -0.11 50.69
C MET A 403 -3.26 0.18 51.58
N THR A 404 -3.42 -0.55 52.68
CA THR A 404 -4.55 -0.38 53.60
C THR A 404 -4.30 0.68 54.69
N ASP A 405 -3.06 1.13 54.86
CA ASP A 405 -2.67 2.15 55.86
C ASP A 405 -2.20 3.45 55.16
N PRO A 406 -2.98 4.55 55.23
CA PRO A 406 -2.64 5.82 54.58
C PRO A 406 -1.46 6.57 55.23
N THR A 407 -0.87 6.08 56.32
CA THR A 407 0.26 6.73 57.00
C THR A 407 1.64 6.27 56.50
N GLN A 408 1.71 5.22 55.68
CA GLN A 408 2.97 4.53 55.32
C GLN A 408 3.44 4.78 53.88
N TYR A 409 3.15 5.95 53.30
CA TYR A 409 3.44 6.23 51.88
C TYR A 409 4.91 6.11 51.46
N SER A 410 5.86 6.41 52.34
CA SER A 410 7.30 6.27 52.07
C SER A 410 7.79 4.82 52.06
N VAL A 411 7.07 3.92 52.74
CA VAL A 411 7.40 2.48 52.80
C VAL A 411 6.95 1.78 51.52
N ILE A 412 5.88 2.28 50.88
CA ILE A 412 5.33 1.74 49.63
C ILE A 412 6.36 1.85 48.49
N SER A 413 7.08 2.96 48.36
CA SER A 413 8.10 3.11 47.31
C SER A 413 9.29 2.17 47.51
N ALA A 414 9.71 1.95 48.76
CA ALA A 414 10.74 0.98 49.11
C ALA A 414 10.29 -0.46 48.77
N GLN A 415 9.04 -0.80 49.08
CA GLN A 415 8.49 -2.13 48.75
C GLN A 415 8.35 -2.35 47.23
N VAL A 416 8.02 -1.31 46.44
CA VAL A 416 8.01 -1.40 44.97
C VAL A 416 9.42 -1.67 44.42
N ALA A 417 10.47 -1.14 45.04
CA ALA A 417 11.85 -1.47 44.67
C ALA A 417 12.20 -2.94 44.99
N VAL A 418 11.74 -3.47 46.12
CA VAL A 418 11.88 -4.90 46.46
C VAL A 418 11.14 -5.78 45.44
N VAL A 419 9.93 -5.40 45.04
CA VAL A 419 9.18 -6.11 43.98
C VAL A 419 9.96 -6.12 42.67
N SER A 420 10.57 -4.98 42.28
CA SER A 420 11.42 -4.88 41.08
C SER A 420 12.62 -5.84 41.13
N GLU A 421 13.32 -5.92 42.26
CA GLU A 421 14.45 -6.82 42.46
C GLU A 421 14.02 -8.30 42.37
N ARG A 422 12.93 -8.67 43.05
CA ARG A 422 12.39 -10.04 43.03
C ARG A 422 11.84 -10.43 41.65
N LEU A 423 11.30 -9.47 40.91
CA LEU A 423 10.84 -9.65 39.53
C LEU A 423 12.01 -9.99 38.59
N ASN A 424 13.13 -9.28 38.70
CA ASN A 424 14.35 -9.59 37.95
C ASN A 424 14.89 -10.99 38.27
N ALA A 425 14.77 -11.44 39.52
CA ALA A 425 15.13 -12.81 39.91
C ALA A 425 14.15 -13.87 39.38
N ALA A 426 12.86 -13.58 39.31
CA ALA A 426 11.82 -14.49 38.83
C ALA A 426 11.85 -14.69 37.30
N LEU A 427 12.32 -13.70 36.55
CA LEU A 427 12.50 -13.78 35.10
C LEU A 427 13.78 -14.55 34.69
N GLY A 428 14.61 -14.93 35.67
CA GLY A 428 15.93 -15.53 35.46
C GLY A 428 16.93 -14.49 34.93
N HIS A 429 18.15 -14.43 35.50
CA HIS A 429 19.21 -13.59 34.95
C HIS A 429 19.54 -14.04 33.52
N ARG A 430 18.91 -13.41 32.52
CA ARG A 430 19.46 -13.26 31.18
C ARG A 430 20.57 -12.21 31.25
N ASN A 431 21.67 -12.58 31.90
CA ASN A 431 22.95 -11.90 31.74
C ASN A 431 23.50 -12.34 30.40
N ASP A 432 22.99 -11.74 29.33
CA ASP A 432 23.78 -11.56 28.13
C ASP A 432 23.90 -10.05 27.94
N ASP A 433 25.12 -9.60 27.65
CA ASP A 433 25.54 -8.23 27.38
C ASP A 433 24.88 -7.64 26.11
N ASP A 434 23.57 -7.83 25.96
CA ASP A 434 22.73 -7.33 24.88
C ASP A 434 22.11 -5.99 25.31
N VAL A 435 23.00 -5.02 25.57
CA VAL A 435 22.67 -3.58 25.68
C VAL A 435 22.07 -3.04 24.36
N SER A 436 21.91 -3.90 23.34
CA SER A 436 21.40 -3.62 22.00
C SER A 436 19.87 -3.56 21.87
N LEU A 437 19.09 -3.93 22.89
CA LEU A 437 17.60 -3.95 22.81
C LEU A 437 16.89 -2.68 23.29
N ARG A 438 17.48 -1.49 23.09
CA ARG A 438 16.68 -0.27 22.92
C ARG A 438 16.02 -0.28 21.54
N ARG A 439 15.13 -1.24 21.30
CA ARG A 439 14.25 -1.20 20.13
C ARG A 439 13.36 0.04 20.29
N SER A 440 13.54 1.04 19.42
CA SER A 440 12.71 2.24 19.37
C SER A 440 11.24 1.91 19.05
N LYS A 441 10.97 0.72 18.49
CA LYS A 441 9.64 0.21 18.17
C LYS A 441 9.42 -1.24 18.64
N ILE A 442 8.28 -1.51 19.27
CA ILE A 442 7.83 -2.85 19.68
C ILE A 442 6.97 -3.45 18.58
N GLN A 443 7.38 -4.59 18.00
CA GLN A 443 6.55 -5.33 17.04
C GLN A 443 5.67 -6.35 17.77
N LEU A 444 4.35 -6.24 17.61
CA LEU A 444 3.37 -7.15 18.19
C LEU A 444 2.42 -7.71 17.12
N SER A 445 2.13 -9.01 17.19
CA SER A 445 1.06 -9.62 16.37
C SER A 445 -0.27 -9.54 17.12
N VAL A 446 -1.20 -8.74 16.60
CA VAL A 446 -2.53 -8.58 17.21
C VAL A 446 -3.45 -9.78 16.95
N LEU A 447 -3.22 -10.53 15.85
CA LEU A 447 -4.08 -11.67 15.44
C LEU A 447 -3.68 -12.99 16.10
N LEU A 448 -2.39 -13.20 16.37
CA LEU A 448 -1.86 -14.34 17.13
C LEU A 448 -0.84 -13.87 18.15
N PRO A 449 -1.29 -13.32 19.29
CA PRO A 449 -0.40 -12.96 20.40
C PRO A 449 0.10 -14.23 21.09
N THR A 450 1.31 -14.70 20.76
CA THR A 450 1.94 -15.85 21.42
C THR A 450 2.85 -15.39 22.56
N LEU A 451 2.66 -15.94 23.75
CA LEU A 451 3.50 -15.67 24.93
C LEU A 451 4.07 -17.00 25.47
N GLN A 452 5.30 -17.00 25.99
CA GLN A 452 5.86 -18.19 26.62
C GLN A 452 5.16 -18.46 27.96
N SER A 453 5.02 -19.73 28.37
CA SER A 453 4.26 -20.11 29.57
C SER A 453 4.80 -19.52 30.88
N GLN A 454 6.12 -19.32 30.96
CA GLN A 454 6.78 -18.70 32.12
C GLN A 454 6.49 -17.19 32.21
N ASP A 455 6.64 -16.46 31.09
CA ASP A 455 6.30 -15.04 31.00
C ASP A 455 4.82 -14.79 31.31
N GLN A 456 3.93 -15.72 30.91
CA GLN A 456 2.50 -15.57 31.13
C GLN A 456 2.16 -15.64 32.61
N GLY A 457 2.75 -16.59 33.35
CA GLY A 457 2.55 -16.73 34.79
C GLY A 457 3.01 -15.50 35.57
N VAL A 458 4.16 -14.92 35.20
CA VAL A 458 4.70 -13.70 35.83
C VAL A 458 3.81 -12.49 35.52
N VAL A 459 3.46 -12.28 34.25
CA VAL A 459 2.65 -11.13 33.83
C VAL A 459 1.23 -11.20 34.41
N ASP A 460 0.60 -12.38 34.43
CA ASP A 460 -0.72 -12.55 35.06
C ASP A 460 -0.65 -12.23 36.55
N LEU A 461 0.37 -12.73 37.27
CA LEU A 461 0.56 -12.41 38.69
C LEU A 461 0.71 -10.90 38.92
N LEU A 462 1.48 -10.21 38.09
CA LEU A 462 1.70 -8.75 38.18
C LEU A 462 0.42 -7.95 37.88
N LEU A 463 -0.31 -8.29 36.81
CA LEU A 463 -1.56 -7.63 36.45
C LEU A 463 -2.63 -7.86 37.53
N THR A 464 -2.74 -9.09 38.04
CA THR A 464 -3.64 -9.42 39.15
C THR A 464 -3.26 -8.65 40.41
N ALA A 465 -1.97 -8.59 40.77
CA ALA A 465 -1.51 -7.83 41.92
C ALA A 465 -1.80 -6.33 41.78
N PHE A 466 -1.61 -5.75 40.59
CA PHE A 466 -1.97 -4.35 40.32
C PHE A 466 -3.47 -4.10 40.55
N CYS A 467 -4.33 -4.94 39.99
CA CYS A 467 -5.78 -4.84 40.18
C CYS A 467 -6.13 -4.92 41.68
N GLN A 468 -5.57 -5.88 42.41
CA GLN A 468 -5.86 -6.08 43.83
C GLN A 468 -5.33 -4.92 44.71
N ASN A 469 -4.16 -4.36 44.39
CA ASN A 469 -3.58 -3.22 45.09
C ASN A 469 -4.39 -1.93 44.86
N LEU A 470 -4.86 -1.71 43.63
CA LEU A 470 -5.74 -0.58 43.31
C LEU A 470 -7.04 -0.66 44.11
N MET A 471 -7.68 -1.84 44.14
CA MET A 471 -8.92 -2.04 44.89
C MET A 471 -8.72 -1.81 46.40
N ALA A 472 -7.60 -2.30 46.96
CA ALA A 472 -7.23 -2.05 48.34
C ALA A 472 -7.05 -0.55 48.62
N ALA A 473 -6.24 0.16 47.83
CA ALA A 473 -5.98 1.58 48.01
C ALA A 473 -7.27 2.43 47.89
N CYS A 474 -8.11 2.14 46.90
CA CYS A 474 -9.33 2.89 46.65
C CYS A 474 -10.43 2.68 47.68
N SER A 475 -10.37 1.59 48.45
CA SER A 475 -11.32 1.34 49.55
C SER A 475 -11.13 2.30 50.73
N PHE A 476 -9.93 2.85 50.91
CA PHE A 476 -9.60 3.77 52.01
C PHE A 476 -9.42 5.22 51.55
N VAL A 477 -8.83 5.45 50.37
CA VAL A 477 -8.45 6.78 49.88
C VAL A 477 -8.86 6.98 48.42
N PRO A 478 -9.51 8.11 48.05
CA PRO A 478 -9.85 8.38 46.65
C PRO A 478 -8.59 8.57 45.78
N PRO A 479 -8.63 8.28 44.46
CA PRO A 479 -7.46 8.35 43.58
C PRO A 479 -6.66 9.66 43.63
N GLU A 480 -7.34 10.80 43.78
CA GLU A 480 -6.74 12.14 43.94
C GLU A 480 -5.70 12.23 45.06
N ARG A 481 -5.88 11.44 46.12
CA ARG A 481 -5.10 11.51 47.36
C ARG A 481 -4.19 10.29 47.54
N GLN A 482 -4.14 9.40 46.56
CA GLN A 482 -3.27 8.22 46.61
C GLN A 482 -1.82 8.63 46.33
N SER A 483 -0.88 7.89 46.91
CA SER A 483 0.55 8.06 46.60
C SER A 483 0.85 7.67 45.15
N SER A 484 2.01 8.10 44.64
CA SER A 484 2.49 7.79 43.28
C SER A 484 2.89 6.32 43.06
N TRP A 485 2.43 5.41 43.92
CA TRP A 485 2.76 3.98 43.88
C TRP A 485 2.42 3.35 42.53
N ALA A 486 1.29 3.70 41.92
CA ALA A 486 0.85 3.12 40.65
C ALA A 486 1.77 3.52 39.50
N VAL A 487 2.30 4.75 39.50
CA VAL A 487 3.29 5.22 38.51
C VAL A 487 4.62 4.50 38.72
N LEU A 488 5.06 4.29 39.97
CA LEU A 488 6.27 3.54 40.29
C LEU A 488 6.13 2.05 39.91
N PHE A 489 4.94 1.48 40.10
CA PHE A 489 4.61 0.12 39.69
C PHE A 489 4.61 -0.02 38.17
N VAL A 490 4.00 0.93 37.44
CA VAL A 490 4.06 0.93 35.97
C VAL A 490 5.48 1.12 35.47
N ARG A 491 6.29 2.00 36.06
CA ARG A 491 7.70 2.16 35.69
C ARG A 491 8.52 0.87 35.89
N THR A 492 8.21 0.08 36.91
CA THR A 492 8.87 -1.22 37.13
C THR A 492 8.37 -2.29 36.15
N LEU A 493 7.09 -2.26 35.75
CA LEU A 493 6.55 -3.10 34.66
C LEU A 493 7.09 -2.72 33.27
N CYS A 494 7.32 -1.42 33.04
CA CYS A 494 7.73 -0.84 31.77
C CYS A 494 9.25 -0.91 31.52
N GLY A 495 9.99 -1.70 32.31
CA GLY A 495 11.32 -2.11 31.91
C GLY A 495 11.27 -2.74 30.51
N HIS A 496 12.20 -2.35 29.62
CA HIS A 496 12.12 -2.66 28.18
C HIS A 496 11.97 -4.16 27.86
N MET A 497 12.41 -5.04 28.76
CA MET A 497 12.32 -6.50 28.60
C MET A 497 10.91 -7.07 28.83
N LEU A 498 10.10 -6.46 29.71
CA LEU A 498 8.78 -6.95 30.10
C LEU A 498 7.64 -6.31 29.32
N LEU A 499 7.82 -5.06 28.89
CA LEU A 499 6.78 -4.28 28.22
C LEU A 499 6.15 -4.99 27.01
N PRO A 500 6.91 -5.65 26.10
CA PRO A 500 6.30 -6.42 25.00
C PRO A 500 5.42 -7.57 25.48
N ALA A 501 5.81 -8.27 26.56
CA ALA A 501 5.04 -9.36 27.11
C ALA A 501 3.76 -8.86 27.80
N VAL A 502 3.85 -7.75 28.55
CA VAL A 502 2.69 -7.08 29.16
C VAL A 502 1.69 -6.61 28.09
N LEU A 503 2.16 -5.95 27.03
CA LEU A 503 1.29 -5.49 25.94
C LEU A 503 0.67 -6.65 25.15
N THR A 504 1.42 -7.74 24.94
CA THR A 504 0.90 -8.98 24.33
C THR A 504 -0.20 -9.59 25.19
N ARG A 505 -0.01 -9.63 26.51
CA ARG A 505 -1.03 -10.14 27.43
C ARG A 505 -2.25 -9.23 27.52
N LEU A 506 -2.06 -7.92 27.51
CA LEU A 506 -3.16 -6.95 27.41
C LEU A 506 -3.94 -7.11 26.10
N CYS A 507 -3.27 -7.41 24.99
CA CYS A 507 -3.93 -7.79 23.73
C CYS A 507 -4.84 -9.01 23.92
N GLN A 508 -4.34 -10.08 24.55
CA GLN A 508 -5.15 -11.27 24.86
C GLN A 508 -6.35 -10.94 25.76
N LEU A 509 -6.12 -10.17 26.83
CA LEU A 509 -7.15 -9.84 27.82
C LEU A 509 -8.23 -8.91 27.26
N LEU A 510 -7.84 -7.83 26.56
CA LEU A 510 -8.78 -6.82 26.07
C LEU A 510 -9.53 -7.27 24.80
N ARG A 511 -8.84 -7.93 23.85
CA ARG A 511 -9.43 -8.30 22.56
C ARG A 511 -10.16 -9.65 22.59
N HIS A 512 -9.61 -10.65 23.27
CA HIS A 512 -10.14 -12.02 23.23
C HIS A 512 -10.87 -12.44 24.50
N GLN A 513 -10.44 -11.98 25.68
CA GLN A 513 -11.01 -12.40 26.96
C GLN A 513 -11.89 -11.31 27.63
N GLY A 514 -12.05 -10.15 27.00
CA GLY A 514 -12.67 -8.96 27.59
C GLY A 514 -14.03 -9.22 28.25
N PRO A 515 -15.00 -9.83 27.55
CA PRO A 515 -16.32 -10.12 28.11
C PRO A 515 -16.31 -11.00 29.37
N ASN A 516 -15.29 -11.84 29.53
CA ASN A 516 -15.15 -12.76 30.66
C ASN A 516 -14.45 -12.14 31.88
N LEU A 517 -13.97 -10.89 31.78
CA LEU A 517 -13.28 -10.22 32.87
C LEU A 517 -14.25 -9.77 33.96
N SER A 518 -13.86 -9.98 35.21
CA SER A 518 -14.60 -9.51 36.37
C SER A 518 -14.53 -7.99 36.49
N ALA A 519 -15.53 -7.36 37.12
CA ALA A 519 -15.56 -5.91 37.38
C ALA A 519 -14.25 -5.34 37.99
N PRO A 520 -13.62 -5.96 39.02
CA PRO A 520 -12.35 -5.43 39.55
C PRO A 520 -11.19 -5.57 38.56
N HIS A 521 -11.17 -6.59 37.70
CA HIS A 521 -10.17 -6.68 36.63
C HIS A 521 -10.36 -5.57 35.60
N VAL A 522 -11.60 -5.26 35.21
CA VAL A 522 -11.88 -4.15 34.28
C VAL A 522 -11.40 -2.81 34.86
N LEU A 523 -11.70 -2.54 36.14
CA LEU A 523 -11.27 -1.30 36.82
C LEU A 523 -9.73 -1.21 36.92
N GLY A 524 -9.08 -2.31 37.30
CA GLY A 524 -7.63 -2.38 37.42
C GLY A 524 -6.93 -2.18 36.08
N LEU A 525 -7.37 -2.87 35.02
CA LEU A 525 -6.79 -2.71 33.68
C LEU A 525 -7.06 -1.33 33.08
N ALA A 526 -8.22 -0.72 33.34
CA ALA A 526 -8.53 0.64 32.90
C ALA A 526 -7.63 1.68 33.59
N ALA A 527 -7.40 1.56 34.90
CA ALA A 527 -6.46 2.42 35.62
C ALA A 527 -5.01 2.19 35.17
N LEU A 528 -4.63 0.94 34.88
CA LEU A 528 -3.32 0.61 34.32
C LEU A 528 -3.11 1.31 32.96
N ALA A 529 -4.12 1.31 32.09
CA ALA A 529 -4.08 2.00 30.80
C ALA A 529 -3.85 3.51 30.96
N VAL A 530 -4.50 4.15 31.94
CA VAL A 530 -4.30 5.57 32.27
C VAL A 530 -2.84 5.84 32.71
N HIS A 531 -2.26 4.98 33.55
CA HIS A 531 -0.86 5.16 33.99
C HIS A 531 0.17 4.82 32.91
N LEU A 532 -0.14 3.90 32.00
CA LEU A 532 0.67 3.66 30.81
C LEU A 532 0.68 4.90 29.92
N GLY A 533 -0.47 5.57 29.72
CA GLY A 533 -0.54 6.84 29.03
C GLY A 533 0.17 7.98 29.76
N GLU A 534 0.08 8.05 31.09
CA GLU A 534 0.85 9.02 31.91
C GLU A 534 2.37 8.89 31.67
N CYS A 535 2.85 7.70 31.27
CA CYS A 535 4.24 7.41 30.92
C CYS A 535 4.55 7.49 29.41
N ARG A 536 3.66 8.06 28.58
CA ARG A 536 3.76 8.09 27.10
C ARG A 536 5.13 8.54 26.57
N SER A 537 5.74 9.56 27.17
CA SER A 537 7.06 10.08 26.72
C SER A 537 8.22 9.10 26.94
N THR A 538 8.04 8.10 27.79
CA THR A 538 9.07 7.10 28.14
C THR A 538 8.84 5.75 27.44
N LEU A 539 7.69 5.54 26.82
CA LEU A 539 7.32 4.28 26.18
C LEU A 539 7.66 4.32 24.68
N PRO A 540 8.23 3.23 24.13
CA PRO A 540 8.45 3.10 22.68
C PRO A 540 7.13 2.97 21.92
N GLU A 541 7.15 3.28 20.63
CA GLU A 541 5.99 3.09 19.76
C GLU A 541 5.76 1.59 19.45
N VAL A 542 4.52 1.22 19.13
CA VAL A 542 4.09 -0.15 18.87
C VAL A 542 3.68 -0.29 17.41
N ASP A 543 4.30 -1.25 16.72
CA ASP A 543 3.93 -1.67 15.37
C ASP A 543 3.04 -2.93 15.45
N PRO A 544 1.72 -2.83 15.17
CA PRO A 544 0.76 -3.94 15.28
C PRO A 544 0.89 -5.05 14.19
N GLY A 545 2.07 -5.20 13.57
CA GLY A 545 2.35 -6.24 12.58
C GLY A 545 1.93 -5.89 11.15
N VAL A 546 2.19 -6.81 10.22
CA VAL A 546 2.22 -6.62 8.75
C VAL A 546 0.88 -6.23 8.10
N LEU A 547 -0.24 -6.30 8.82
CA LEU A 547 -1.61 -6.13 8.28
C LEU A 547 -2.31 -4.82 8.71
N ALA A 548 -1.63 -3.96 9.46
CA ALA A 548 -2.16 -2.68 9.94
C ALA A 548 -1.52 -1.49 9.16
N PRO A 549 -2.13 -0.29 9.17
CA PRO A 549 -1.57 0.88 8.48
C PRO A 549 -0.10 1.13 8.86
N PRO A 550 0.71 1.72 7.96
CA PRO A 550 2.18 1.81 8.08
C PRO A 550 2.69 2.74 9.20
N SER A 551 1.80 3.23 10.05
CA SER A 551 2.11 4.14 11.16
C SER A 551 2.25 3.37 12.46
N SER A 552 3.42 3.51 13.10
CA SER A 552 3.64 3.11 14.47
C SER A 552 2.65 3.83 15.40
N LEU A 553 2.04 3.10 16.34
CA LEU A 553 1.04 3.63 17.27
C LEU A 553 1.67 3.89 18.64
N CYS A 554 1.26 4.95 19.33
CA CYS A 554 1.60 5.08 20.75
C CYS A 554 0.80 4.06 21.58
N VAL A 555 1.28 3.75 22.80
CA VAL A 555 0.64 2.72 23.65
C VAL A 555 -0.86 2.99 23.91
N PRO A 556 -1.31 4.23 24.24
CA PRO A 556 -2.74 4.54 24.34
C PRO A 556 -3.54 4.24 23.08
N ASP A 557 -3.03 4.60 21.89
CA ASP A 557 -3.71 4.35 20.60
C ASP A 557 -3.75 2.84 20.27
N PHE A 558 -2.68 2.13 20.61
CA PHE A 558 -2.64 0.67 20.52
C PHE A 558 -3.70 0.04 21.43
N LEU A 559 -3.80 0.44 22.70
CA LEU A 559 -4.84 -0.08 23.61
C LEU A 559 -6.25 0.22 23.09
N ASN A 560 -6.47 1.40 22.52
CA ASN A 560 -7.73 1.74 21.88
C ASN A 560 -8.05 0.84 20.67
N SER A 561 -7.05 0.48 19.86
CA SER A 561 -7.23 -0.43 18.72
C SER A 561 -7.64 -1.86 19.14
N LEU A 562 -7.35 -2.26 20.38
CA LEU A 562 -7.73 -3.57 20.93
C LEU A 562 -9.20 -3.64 21.35
N LEU A 563 -9.80 -2.49 21.67
CA LEU A 563 -11.21 -2.41 22.09
C LEU A 563 -12.12 -2.43 20.87
N THR A 564 -12.73 -3.56 20.57
CA THR A 564 -13.65 -3.70 19.42
C THR A 564 -15.11 -3.50 19.83
N CYS A 565 -15.93 -2.98 18.91
CA CYS A 565 -17.37 -2.81 19.10
C CYS A 565 -18.21 -3.79 18.26
N HIS A 566 -17.63 -4.88 17.73
CA HIS A 566 -18.25 -5.77 16.74
C HIS A 566 -19.53 -6.47 17.21
N THR A 567 -19.55 -6.93 18.45
CA THR A 567 -20.63 -7.74 19.05
C THR A 567 -21.15 -7.11 20.33
N ARG A 568 -22.34 -7.50 20.78
CA ARG A 568 -22.97 -7.08 22.04
C ARG A 568 -22.01 -7.18 23.22
N ASP A 569 -21.34 -8.32 23.36
CA ASP A 569 -20.43 -8.57 24.49
C ASP A 569 -19.19 -7.66 24.43
N SER A 570 -18.63 -7.48 23.24
CA SER A 570 -17.50 -6.56 23.03
C SER A 570 -17.89 -5.09 23.24
N LEU A 571 -19.09 -4.69 22.81
CA LEU A 571 -19.64 -3.35 22.99
C LEU A 571 -19.88 -3.04 24.48
N LEU A 572 -20.50 -3.97 25.21
CA LEU A 572 -20.72 -3.85 26.66
C LEU A 572 -19.39 -3.84 27.44
N PHE A 573 -18.42 -4.66 27.03
CA PHE A 573 -17.08 -4.63 27.60
C PHE A 573 -16.39 -3.29 27.36
N CYS A 574 -16.41 -2.78 26.12
CA CYS A 574 -15.86 -1.48 25.76
C CYS A 574 -16.53 -0.35 26.55
N MET A 575 -17.85 -0.40 26.75
CA MET A 575 -18.57 0.54 27.60
C MET A 575 -18.01 0.56 29.02
N LYS A 576 -17.88 -0.61 29.65
CA LYS A 576 -17.37 -0.75 31.01
C LYS A 576 -15.93 -0.24 31.12
N PHE A 577 -15.08 -0.62 30.18
CA PHE A 577 -13.67 -0.23 30.15
C PHE A 577 -13.52 1.30 29.96
N CYS A 578 -14.21 1.89 28.98
CA CYS A 578 -14.15 3.34 28.75
C CYS A 578 -14.69 4.12 29.94
N THR A 579 -15.83 3.70 30.52
CA THR A 579 -16.42 4.34 31.70
C THR A 579 -15.45 4.33 32.88
N ALA A 580 -14.78 3.19 33.10
CA ALA A 580 -13.76 3.04 34.14
C ALA A 580 -12.54 3.94 33.89
N ALA A 581 -11.97 3.90 32.68
CA ALA A 581 -10.75 4.63 32.34
C ALA A 581 -10.96 6.16 32.45
N ILE A 582 -12.06 6.66 31.88
CA ILE A 582 -12.41 8.08 31.91
C ILE A 582 -12.72 8.52 33.35
N SER A 583 -13.53 7.75 34.09
CA SER A 583 -13.84 8.07 35.49
C SER A 583 -12.59 8.08 36.37
N TYR A 584 -11.65 7.15 36.15
CA TYR A 584 -10.39 7.11 36.88
C TYR A 584 -9.53 8.32 36.60
N CYS A 585 -9.33 8.63 35.32
CA CYS A 585 -8.49 9.74 34.88
C CYS A 585 -9.02 11.09 35.41
N LEU A 586 -10.33 11.31 35.29
CA LEU A 586 -10.99 12.51 35.80
C LEU A 586 -10.95 12.61 37.32
N CYS A 587 -11.06 11.47 38.03
CA CYS A 587 -10.82 11.44 39.47
C CYS A 587 -9.37 11.79 39.78
N LYS A 588 -8.38 11.05 39.27
CA LYS A 588 -6.98 11.22 39.66
C LYS A 588 -6.43 12.62 39.34
N PHE A 589 -6.79 13.18 38.19
CA PHE A 589 -6.26 14.45 37.69
C PHE A 589 -7.30 15.58 37.69
N SER A 590 -8.04 15.74 38.79
CA SER A 590 -9.15 16.70 38.88
C SER A 590 -8.74 18.19 38.76
N ALA A 591 -7.46 18.52 38.93
CA ALA A 591 -6.95 19.89 38.81
C ALA A 591 -6.85 20.40 37.35
N GLN A 592 -6.55 19.53 36.38
CA GLN A 592 -6.40 19.87 34.95
C GLN A 592 -6.91 18.71 34.08
N PRO A 593 -8.24 18.54 33.93
CA PRO A 593 -8.82 17.35 33.31
C PRO A 593 -8.59 17.25 31.80
N SER A 594 -8.60 18.36 31.04
CA SER A 594 -8.39 18.35 29.58
C SER A 594 -6.99 17.88 29.18
N ALA A 595 -5.96 18.57 29.69
CA ALA A 595 -4.56 18.22 29.43
C ALA A 595 -4.21 16.78 29.90
N SER A 596 -4.83 16.33 30.99
CA SER A 596 -4.57 14.98 31.53
C SER A 596 -5.22 13.88 30.70
N LEU A 597 -6.43 14.10 30.19
CA LEU A 597 -7.09 13.15 29.28
C LEU A 597 -6.29 12.97 27.98
N HIS A 598 -5.83 14.07 27.38
CA HIS A 598 -5.00 14.03 26.16
C HIS A 598 -3.69 13.26 26.36
N ASN A 599 -3.05 13.46 27.52
CA ASN A 599 -1.76 12.82 27.78
C ASN A 599 -1.92 11.34 28.18
N CYS A 600 -3.01 10.97 28.86
CA CYS A 600 -3.17 9.62 29.42
C CYS A 600 -4.04 8.67 28.59
N LEU A 601 -4.96 9.17 27.77
CA LEU A 601 -5.90 8.37 26.99
C LEU A 601 -5.88 8.80 25.52
N SER A 602 -6.13 7.84 24.62
CA SER A 602 -6.35 8.17 23.21
C SER A 602 -7.68 8.91 23.01
N PRO A 603 -7.76 9.94 22.16
CA PRO A 603 -9.03 10.56 21.79
C PRO A 603 -10.07 9.56 21.25
N GLY A 604 -9.61 8.54 20.51
CA GLY A 604 -10.48 7.48 19.98
C GLY A 604 -11.24 6.67 21.04
N LEU A 605 -10.71 6.56 22.27
CA LEU A 605 -11.39 5.89 23.38
C LEU A 605 -12.59 6.71 23.87
N ILE A 606 -12.47 8.04 23.87
CA ILE A 606 -13.53 8.98 24.23
C ILE A 606 -14.59 9.03 23.12
N GLN A 607 -14.18 8.99 21.85
CA GLN A 607 -15.09 8.86 20.71
C GLN A 607 -15.89 7.54 20.77
N LYS A 608 -15.24 6.40 21.09
CA LYS A 608 -15.95 5.12 21.32
C LYS A 608 -16.93 5.21 22.48
N PHE A 609 -16.55 5.87 23.58
CA PHE A 609 -17.47 6.09 24.69
C PHE A 609 -18.71 6.90 24.27
N GLN A 610 -18.52 8.02 23.56
CA GLN A 610 -19.62 8.82 23.00
C GLN A 610 -20.54 7.98 22.11
N PHE A 611 -19.95 7.23 21.17
CA PHE A 611 -20.67 6.35 20.27
C PHE A 611 -21.52 5.33 21.03
N ILE A 612 -20.93 4.63 22.00
CA ILE A 612 -21.61 3.57 22.77
C ILE A 612 -22.73 4.16 23.63
N VAL A 613 -22.49 5.29 24.30
CA VAL A 613 -23.50 5.92 25.17
C VAL A 613 -24.69 6.39 24.35
N LEU A 614 -24.45 7.07 23.23
CA LEU A 614 -25.51 7.52 22.32
C LEU A 614 -26.26 6.35 21.67
N ARG A 615 -25.58 5.23 21.40
CA ARG A 615 -26.18 4.03 20.84
C ARG A 615 -27.08 3.31 21.85
N LEU A 616 -26.55 2.99 23.04
CA LEU A 616 -27.23 2.14 24.02
C LEU A 616 -28.26 2.88 24.87
N PHE A 617 -28.10 4.18 25.09
CA PHE A 617 -28.95 4.94 26.00
C PHE A 617 -29.70 6.06 25.26
N PRO A 618 -30.99 5.85 24.92
CA PRO A 618 -31.83 6.89 24.34
C PRO A 618 -31.91 8.15 25.22
N GLU A 619 -31.80 8.01 26.54
CA GLU A 619 -31.83 9.13 27.48
C GLU A 619 -30.65 10.09 27.32
N ALA A 620 -29.54 9.63 26.73
CA ALA A 620 -28.37 10.45 26.46
C ALA A 620 -28.54 11.36 25.23
N ARG A 621 -29.51 11.05 24.35
CA ARG A 621 -29.78 11.75 23.09
C ARG A 621 -30.58 13.04 23.29
N ALA A 622 -31.41 13.08 24.33
CA ALA A 622 -32.14 14.29 24.71
C ALA A 622 -31.18 15.31 25.34
N PRO A 623 -31.37 16.63 25.11
CA PRO A 623 -30.60 17.66 25.78
C PRO A 623 -30.84 17.58 27.30
N CYS A 624 -29.90 16.99 28.01
CA CYS A 624 -29.98 16.81 29.46
C CYS A 624 -29.67 18.13 30.18
N SER A 625 -30.44 18.46 31.22
CA SER A 625 -30.02 19.48 32.18
C SER A 625 -28.77 18.97 32.93
N PRO A 626 -27.64 19.70 32.93
CA PRO A 626 -26.42 19.25 33.57
C PRO A 626 -26.63 19.05 35.09
N GLU A 627 -26.27 17.88 35.61
CA GLU A 627 -26.30 17.62 37.05
C GLU A 627 -25.08 18.27 37.70
N HIS A 628 -25.22 19.53 38.16
CA HIS A 628 -24.13 20.29 38.79
C HIS A 628 -23.63 19.71 40.14
N THR A 629 -24.33 18.72 40.70
CA THR A 629 -24.04 18.13 42.03
C THR A 629 -23.64 16.65 41.99
N ALA A 630 -23.58 16.02 40.81
CA ALA A 630 -23.20 14.61 40.70
C ALA A 630 -21.70 14.40 40.98
N ARG A 631 -21.39 13.55 41.97
CA ARG A 631 -20.01 13.09 42.23
C ARG A 631 -19.53 12.18 41.10
N ILE A 632 -18.25 12.27 40.72
CA ILE A 632 -17.64 11.41 39.69
C ILE A 632 -17.92 9.93 40.05
N PRO A 633 -18.36 9.09 39.09
CA PRO A 633 -18.90 7.75 39.38
C PRO A 633 -17.91 6.75 39.99
N TRP A 634 -16.62 7.10 40.08
CA TRP A 634 -15.57 6.19 40.52
C TRP A 634 -15.90 5.45 41.81
N LYS A 635 -16.43 6.14 42.84
CA LYS A 635 -16.81 5.51 44.13
C LYS A 635 -17.90 4.45 44.01
N LEU A 636 -18.81 4.58 43.04
CA LEU A 636 -19.92 3.65 42.80
C LEU A 636 -19.47 2.38 42.07
N LEU A 637 -18.37 2.45 41.32
CA LEU A 637 -17.83 1.35 40.53
C LEU A 637 -17.14 0.27 41.39
N TYR A 638 -16.70 0.60 42.62
CA TYR A 638 -16.05 -0.33 43.56
C TYR A 638 -16.98 -1.37 44.17
N LEU A 639 -18.30 -1.13 44.10
CA LEU A 639 -19.27 -1.97 44.77
C LEU A 639 -19.51 -3.26 43.95
N PRO A 640 -19.61 -4.43 44.60
CA PRO A 640 -19.88 -5.71 43.92
C PRO A 640 -21.14 -5.72 43.04
N SER A 641 -22.09 -4.81 43.30
CA SER A 641 -23.34 -4.61 42.56
C SER A 641 -23.30 -3.41 41.60
N ALA A 642 -22.13 -3.04 41.07
CA ALA A 642 -21.97 -1.84 40.24
C ALA A 642 -22.88 -1.87 39.00
N ASP A 643 -23.79 -0.91 38.94
CA ASP A 643 -24.67 -0.65 37.79
C ASP A 643 -23.91 0.17 36.74
N TRP A 644 -23.16 -0.54 35.89
CA TRP A 644 -22.32 0.05 34.84
C TRP A 644 -23.08 0.99 33.88
N PRO A 645 -24.28 0.64 33.38
CA PRO A 645 -25.13 1.56 32.62
C PRO A 645 -25.36 2.90 33.32
N ARG A 646 -25.72 2.87 34.61
CA ARG A 646 -25.96 4.08 35.40
C ARG A 646 -24.68 4.89 35.57
N ALA A 647 -23.54 4.25 35.83
CA ALA A 647 -22.27 4.93 35.95
C ALA A 647 -21.85 5.62 34.63
N ALA A 648 -22.07 4.99 33.48
CA ALA A 648 -21.82 5.58 32.17
C ALA A 648 -22.71 6.81 31.92
N LEU A 649 -24.01 6.71 32.25
CA LEU A 649 -24.96 7.84 32.15
C LEU A 649 -24.63 8.99 33.11
N SER A 650 -24.21 8.68 34.34
CA SER A 650 -23.77 9.71 35.30
C SER A 650 -22.51 10.42 34.82
N LEU A 651 -21.56 9.71 34.21
CA LEU A 651 -20.39 10.31 33.57
C LEU A 651 -20.80 11.19 32.38
N TRP A 652 -21.72 10.71 31.54
CA TRP A 652 -22.25 11.47 30.41
C TRP A 652 -22.88 12.80 30.84
N ARG A 653 -23.71 12.79 31.90
CA ARG A 653 -24.40 13.99 32.40
C ARG A 653 -23.51 14.96 33.18
N TRP A 654 -22.26 14.61 33.45
CA TRP A 654 -21.35 15.44 34.23
C TRP A 654 -20.94 16.68 33.42
N SER A 655 -21.20 17.88 33.97
CA SER A 655 -21.04 19.15 33.24
C SER A 655 -19.61 19.38 32.73
N SER A 656 -18.60 19.06 33.53
CA SER A 656 -17.21 19.22 33.13
C SER A 656 -16.83 18.28 31.98
N PHE A 657 -17.42 17.07 31.92
CA PHE A 657 -17.22 16.18 30.77
C PHE A 657 -17.90 16.70 29.51
N GLN A 658 -19.12 17.24 29.62
CA GLN A 658 -19.80 17.86 28.48
C GLN A 658 -19.07 19.09 27.92
N GLU A 659 -18.40 19.87 28.77
CA GLU A 659 -17.53 20.97 28.29
C GLU A 659 -16.27 20.45 27.58
N LEU A 660 -15.66 19.36 28.08
CA LEU A 660 -14.50 18.72 27.43
C LEU A 660 -14.85 18.18 26.04
N LEU A 661 -16.06 17.67 25.84
CA LEU A 661 -16.51 17.15 24.54
C LEU A 661 -16.66 18.23 23.45
N LYS A 662 -16.55 19.52 23.78
CA LYS A 662 -16.57 20.63 22.81
C LYS A 662 -15.19 20.92 22.20
N GLU A 663 -14.13 20.31 22.72
CA GLU A 663 -12.78 20.44 22.16
C GLU A 663 -12.69 19.66 20.84
N GLU A 664 -12.00 20.21 19.83
CA GLU A 664 -11.97 19.66 18.48
C GLU A 664 -11.47 18.21 18.40
N GLU A 665 -10.52 17.87 19.26
CA GLU A 665 -9.87 16.55 19.32
C GLU A 665 -10.79 15.43 19.81
N PHE A 666 -11.83 15.77 20.59
CA PHE A 666 -12.76 14.79 21.16
C PHE A 666 -14.08 14.71 20.39
N HIS A 667 -14.27 15.50 19.33
CA HIS A 667 -15.49 15.40 18.52
C HIS A 667 -15.60 14.01 17.88
N LEU A 668 -16.74 13.34 18.10
CA LEU A 668 -17.12 12.18 17.31
C LEU A 668 -17.72 12.69 16.00
N THR A 669 -16.91 12.75 14.94
CA THR A 669 -17.37 13.26 13.64
C THR A 669 -18.32 12.28 12.95
N TYR A 670 -19.05 12.74 11.93
CA TYR A 670 -19.91 11.87 11.12
C TYR A 670 -19.13 10.72 10.48
N ARG A 671 -17.88 10.99 10.07
CA ARG A 671 -16.97 9.96 9.53
C ARG A 671 -16.64 8.91 10.58
N ASP A 672 -16.22 9.33 11.77
CA ASP A 672 -15.83 8.42 12.85
C ASP A 672 -17.02 7.55 13.29
N TRP A 673 -18.21 8.14 13.35
CA TRP A 673 -19.45 7.41 13.63
C TRP A 673 -19.73 6.32 12.58
N ILE A 674 -19.61 6.65 11.28
CA ILE A 674 -19.80 5.66 10.20
C ILE A 674 -18.77 4.52 10.32
N GLN A 675 -17.50 4.84 10.60
CA GLN A 675 -16.45 3.82 10.75
C GLN A 675 -16.74 2.85 11.89
N LEU A 676 -17.16 3.36 13.06
CA LEU A 676 -17.54 2.53 14.20
C LEU A 676 -18.80 1.70 13.91
N GLU A 677 -19.79 2.27 13.21
CA GLU A 677 -21.02 1.57 12.85
C GLU A 677 -20.80 0.47 11.80
N LEU A 678 -19.91 0.67 10.84
CA LEU A 678 -19.56 -0.33 9.81
C LEU A 678 -18.84 -1.55 10.40
N GLU A 679 -18.18 -1.39 11.54
CA GLU A 679 -17.51 -2.49 12.25
C GLU A 679 -18.48 -3.39 13.02
N ILE A 680 -19.72 -2.95 13.31
CA ILE A 680 -20.70 -3.75 14.05
C ILE A 680 -21.22 -4.90 13.19
N GLN A 681 -21.33 -6.10 13.77
CA GLN A 681 -21.97 -7.26 13.17
C GLN A 681 -23.48 -7.23 13.48
N PRO A 682 -24.35 -7.04 12.47
CA PRO A 682 -25.79 -6.97 12.64
C PRO A 682 -26.40 -8.14 13.42
N GLU A 683 -25.84 -9.34 13.26
CA GLU A 683 -26.36 -10.59 13.80
C GLU A 683 -26.04 -10.78 15.29
N ALA A 684 -25.00 -10.11 15.79
CA ALA A 684 -24.50 -10.24 17.16
C ALA A 684 -24.59 -8.93 17.95
N ASP A 685 -25.36 -7.95 17.47
CA ASP A 685 -25.49 -6.62 18.06
C ASP A 685 -26.30 -6.61 19.38
N ALA A 686 -26.18 -5.52 20.14
CA ALA A 686 -26.98 -5.25 21.33
C ALA A 686 -28.39 -4.73 21.02
N LEU A 687 -28.55 -4.01 19.90
CA LEU A 687 -29.83 -3.45 19.45
C LEU A 687 -30.58 -4.41 18.52
N SER A 688 -31.90 -4.42 18.62
CA SER A 688 -32.76 -5.05 17.61
C SER A 688 -32.72 -4.28 16.28
N GLY A 689 -33.16 -4.91 15.18
CA GLY A 689 -33.19 -4.27 13.87
C GLY A 689 -34.00 -2.96 13.83
N THR A 690 -35.10 -2.87 14.58
CA THR A 690 -35.92 -1.65 14.70
C THR A 690 -35.22 -0.57 15.51
N GLU A 691 -34.63 -0.93 16.65
CA GLU A 691 -33.90 0.05 17.48
C GLU A 691 -32.65 0.59 16.77
N ARG A 692 -32.00 -0.24 15.95
CA ARG A 692 -30.86 0.18 15.13
C ARG A 692 -31.29 1.15 14.03
N HIS A 693 -32.41 0.88 13.37
CA HIS A 693 -33.01 1.79 12.40
C HIS A 693 -33.33 3.16 13.03
N ASP A 694 -33.98 3.17 14.19
CA ASP A 694 -34.28 4.40 14.93
C ASP A 694 -33.01 5.15 15.34
N PHE A 695 -31.96 4.42 15.74
CA PHE A 695 -30.66 5.02 16.04
C PHE A 695 -29.99 5.65 14.82
N HIS A 696 -30.01 4.98 13.67
CA HIS A 696 -29.46 5.53 12.42
C HIS A 696 -30.22 6.78 11.98
N GLN A 697 -31.55 6.75 12.07
CA GLN A 697 -32.40 7.89 11.74
C GLN A 697 -32.05 9.11 12.60
N TRP A 698 -31.96 8.91 13.92
CA TRP A 698 -31.56 9.96 14.86
C TRP A 698 -30.13 10.47 14.57
N ALA A 699 -29.16 9.57 14.41
CA ALA A 699 -27.77 9.94 14.23
C ALA A 699 -27.55 10.74 12.94
N ILE A 700 -28.11 10.28 11.81
CA ILE A 700 -27.94 10.93 10.52
C ILE A 700 -28.73 12.24 10.49
N TYR A 701 -30.06 12.19 10.67
CA TYR A 701 -30.93 13.33 10.38
C TYR A 701 -31.06 14.34 11.52
N GLU A 702 -30.97 13.93 12.79
CA GLU A 702 -31.13 14.84 13.94
C GLU A 702 -29.79 15.33 14.49
N ARG A 703 -28.72 14.52 14.40
CA ARG A 703 -27.41 14.87 14.98
C ARG A 703 -26.40 15.39 13.96
N TYR A 704 -26.07 14.62 12.92
CA TYR A 704 -24.92 14.91 12.06
C TYR A 704 -25.24 15.76 10.83
N LEU A 705 -26.37 15.53 10.19
CA LEU A 705 -26.83 16.32 9.05
C LEU A 705 -26.96 17.82 9.41
N PRO A 706 -27.67 18.23 10.49
CA PRO A 706 -27.82 19.65 10.82
C PRO A 706 -26.57 20.28 11.47
N ALA A 707 -25.65 19.49 12.01
CA ALA A 707 -24.46 20.02 12.68
C ALA A 707 -23.47 20.63 11.68
N PRO A 708 -22.80 21.76 11.98
CA PRO A 708 -21.83 22.40 11.09
C PRO A 708 -20.59 21.53 10.88
N SER A 709 -19.95 21.68 9.72
CA SER A 709 -18.73 20.92 9.36
C SER A 709 -17.56 21.14 10.31
N ALA A 710 -17.46 22.31 10.94
CA ALA A 710 -16.45 22.59 11.97
C ALA A 710 -16.61 21.71 13.23
N MET A 711 -17.84 21.27 13.54
CA MET A 711 -18.12 20.32 14.64
C MET A 711 -18.22 18.87 14.15
N GLY A 712 -17.68 18.57 12.95
CA GLY A 712 -17.69 17.23 12.38
C GLY A 712 -19.01 16.78 11.75
N GLY A 713 -19.96 17.69 11.50
CA GLY A 713 -21.23 17.42 10.82
C GLY A 713 -21.24 17.79 9.33
N CYS A 714 -22.43 17.85 8.72
CA CYS A 714 -22.62 18.08 7.27
C CYS A 714 -23.19 19.46 6.92
N GLY A 715 -23.50 20.32 7.89
CA GLY A 715 -23.95 21.70 7.68
C GLY A 715 -25.31 21.84 6.99
N GLY A 716 -26.15 20.80 7.05
CA GLY A 716 -27.42 20.69 6.34
C GLY A 716 -27.29 20.20 4.90
N ASP A 717 -26.08 19.93 4.42
CA ASP A 717 -25.83 19.43 3.06
C ASP A 717 -25.92 17.90 3.01
N LEU A 718 -27.01 17.42 2.43
CA LEU A 718 -27.27 16.00 2.27
C LEU A 718 -26.35 15.36 1.20
N GLU A 719 -25.86 16.13 0.23
CA GLU A 719 -24.86 15.66 -0.75
C GLU A 719 -23.52 15.37 -0.06
N ALA A 720 -23.09 16.24 0.85
CA ALA A 720 -21.89 16.04 1.65
C ALA A 720 -22.00 14.80 2.54
N ALA A 721 -23.16 14.60 3.18
CA ALA A 721 -23.42 13.42 4.01
C ALA A 721 -23.36 12.11 3.19
N CYS A 722 -24.00 12.07 2.02
CA CYS A 722 -23.92 10.94 1.10
C CYS A 722 -22.48 10.68 0.61
N THR A 723 -21.72 11.73 0.33
CA THR A 723 -20.33 11.65 -0.13
C THR A 723 -19.41 11.00 0.91
N VAL A 724 -19.54 11.38 2.18
CA VAL A 724 -18.78 10.77 3.28
C VAL A 724 -19.18 9.31 3.45
N LEU A 725 -20.49 9.01 3.47
CA LEU A 725 -20.99 7.64 3.64
C LEU A 725 -20.50 6.70 2.53
N VAL A 726 -20.55 7.12 1.26
CA VAL A 726 -20.03 6.33 0.14
C VAL A 726 -18.52 6.11 0.27
N SER A 727 -17.76 7.15 0.61
CA SER A 727 -16.30 7.05 0.74
C SER A 727 -15.90 6.04 1.81
N GLU A 728 -16.51 6.12 2.99
CA GLU A 728 -16.23 5.20 4.10
C GLU A 728 -16.70 3.77 3.81
N LEU A 729 -17.85 3.60 3.15
CA LEU A 729 -18.29 2.29 2.67
C LEU A 729 -17.23 1.68 1.73
N MET A 730 -16.70 2.44 0.77
CA MET A 730 -15.68 1.91 -0.13
C MET A 730 -14.38 1.56 0.60
N ASP A 731 -13.90 2.41 1.50
CA ASP A 731 -12.68 2.18 2.28
C ASP A 731 -12.83 0.96 3.22
N PHE A 732 -14.02 0.75 3.78
CA PHE A 732 -14.34 -0.45 4.56
C PHE A 732 -14.30 -1.73 3.72
N HIS A 733 -14.94 -1.72 2.54
CA HIS A 733 -14.90 -2.86 1.63
C HIS A 733 -13.46 -3.17 1.22
N GLN A 734 -12.64 -2.15 0.93
CA GLN A 734 -11.24 -2.32 0.55
C GLN A 734 -10.43 -3.00 1.67
N ARG A 735 -10.61 -2.57 2.93
CA ARG A 735 -9.97 -3.21 4.10
C ARG A 735 -10.40 -4.66 4.27
N SER A 736 -11.70 -4.94 4.11
CA SER A 736 -12.26 -6.29 4.24
C SER A 736 -11.67 -7.29 3.24
N TYR A 737 -11.43 -6.89 1.98
CA TYR A 737 -10.81 -7.75 0.97
C TYR A 737 -9.37 -8.14 1.31
N ASN A 738 -8.61 -7.29 2.00
CA ASN A 738 -7.26 -7.62 2.46
C ASN A 738 -7.22 -8.62 3.63
N HIS A 739 -8.37 -8.93 4.23
CA HIS A 739 -8.48 -9.81 5.40
C HIS A 739 -9.09 -11.20 5.07
N SER A 740 -9.47 -11.45 3.81
CA SER A 740 -10.11 -12.69 3.38
C SER A 740 -9.20 -13.43 2.38
N GLU A 741 -8.20 -14.15 2.89
CA GLU A 741 -7.34 -15.02 2.06
C GLU A 741 -8.01 -16.32 1.63
N ASP A 742 -9.23 -16.62 2.12
CA ASP A 742 -9.95 -17.83 1.77
C ASP A 742 -11.27 -17.56 1.03
N SER A 743 -11.48 -18.36 0.00
CA SER A 743 -12.72 -18.66 -0.74
C SER A 743 -13.09 -17.83 -1.99
N ASP A 744 -12.74 -18.40 -3.15
CA ASP A 744 -13.37 -18.24 -4.47
C ASP A 744 -14.86 -18.71 -4.52
N LEU A 745 -15.49 -18.94 -3.38
CA LEU A 745 -16.85 -19.46 -3.28
C LEU A 745 -17.59 -18.72 -2.15
N VAL A 746 -18.58 -17.92 -2.55
CA VAL A 746 -19.48 -17.07 -1.74
C VAL A 746 -18.96 -15.64 -1.52
N LEU A 747 -19.21 -14.83 -2.55
CA LEU A 747 -19.14 -13.36 -2.60
C LEU A 747 -20.07 -12.63 -1.58
N GLY A 748 -20.55 -13.30 -0.52
CA GLY A 748 -21.64 -12.88 0.36
C GLY A 748 -21.46 -13.18 1.86
N GLY A 749 -20.27 -13.50 2.34
CA GLY A 749 -20.06 -13.95 3.73
C GLY A 749 -19.78 -12.88 4.79
N ARG A 750 -19.37 -11.66 4.42
CA ARG A 750 -19.43 -10.50 5.32
C ARG A 750 -20.57 -9.62 4.84
N THR A 751 -21.76 -9.86 5.38
CA THR A 751 -22.82 -8.86 5.42
C THR A 751 -22.22 -7.61 6.05
N GLY A 752 -21.78 -6.66 5.22
CA GLY A 752 -21.59 -5.29 5.70
C GLY A 752 -22.90 -4.83 6.34
N ASN A 753 -22.85 -3.74 7.11
CA ASN A 753 -24.04 -3.18 7.74
C ASN A 753 -25.02 -2.68 6.64
N GLU A 754 -25.82 -3.59 6.06
CA GLU A 754 -26.79 -3.35 4.96
C GLU A 754 -27.81 -2.28 5.38
N ASP A 755 -27.96 -2.06 6.68
CA ASP A 755 -28.76 -0.97 7.25
C ASP A 755 -28.22 0.41 6.83
N LEU A 756 -26.91 0.65 6.84
CA LEU A 756 -26.32 1.91 6.34
C LEU A 756 -26.50 2.07 4.84
N LEU A 757 -26.52 0.96 4.10
CA LEU A 757 -26.80 0.96 2.67
C LEU A 757 -28.27 1.32 2.39
N SER A 758 -29.19 0.88 3.25
CA SER A 758 -30.61 1.29 3.21
C SER A 758 -30.77 2.78 3.53
N ARG A 759 -30.02 3.32 4.51
CA ARG A 759 -29.97 4.77 4.77
C ARG A 759 -29.49 5.54 3.55
N LEU A 760 -28.44 5.04 2.88
CA LEU A 760 -27.94 5.65 1.65
C LEU A 760 -29.00 5.63 0.53
N GLN A 761 -29.80 4.57 0.42
CA GLN A 761 -30.92 4.52 -0.53
C GLN A 761 -31.98 5.58 -0.22
N GLU A 762 -32.35 5.74 1.05
CA GLU A 762 -33.32 6.77 1.50
C GLU A 762 -32.81 8.18 1.20
N MET A 763 -31.57 8.49 1.60
CA MET A 763 -30.94 9.78 1.33
C MET A 763 -30.80 10.05 -0.17
N ALA A 764 -30.46 9.03 -0.98
CA ALA A 764 -30.41 9.18 -2.43
C ALA A 764 -31.78 9.48 -3.04
N MET A 765 -32.85 8.88 -2.51
CA MET A 765 -34.22 9.18 -2.92
C MET A 765 -34.64 10.61 -2.54
N ASP A 766 -34.26 11.08 -1.34
CA ASP A 766 -34.51 12.46 -0.91
C ASP A 766 -33.82 13.47 -1.84
N LEU A 767 -32.56 13.22 -2.23
CA LEU A 767 -31.85 14.06 -3.22
C LEU A 767 -32.55 14.11 -4.58
N GLU A 768 -33.10 12.99 -5.05
CA GLU A 768 -33.85 12.95 -6.31
C GLU A 768 -35.15 13.78 -6.23
N LEU A 769 -35.80 13.81 -5.06
CA LEU A 769 -37.02 14.58 -4.85
C LEU A 769 -36.74 16.08 -4.71
N ASP A 770 -35.68 16.45 -3.98
CA ASP A 770 -35.27 17.84 -3.77
C ASP A 770 -34.80 18.51 -5.07
N GLN A 771 -34.14 17.77 -5.97
CA GLN A 771 -33.81 18.26 -7.33
C GLN A 771 -35.06 18.58 -8.16
N GLY A 772 -36.23 18.04 -7.80
CA GLY A 772 -37.53 18.34 -8.41
C GLY A 772 -38.24 19.56 -7.83
N SER A 773 -37.77 20.11 -6.71
CA SER A 773 -38.40 21.25 -6.01
C SER A 773 -37.68 22.56 -6.33
N ALA A 774 -38.42 23.51 -6.89
CA ALA A 774 -37.95 24.73 -7.52
C ALA A 774 -37.15 25.69 -6.63
N VAL A 775 -35.86 25.91 -6.96
CA VAL A 775 -35.22 27.24 -6.95
C VAL A 775 -34.25 27.33 -8.14
N PRO A 776 -34.36 28.34 -9.03
CA PRO A 776 -33.38 28.57 -10.08
C PRO A 776 -32.08 29.11 -9.45
N ARG A 777 -31.15 28.23 -9.08
CA ARG A 777 -29.75 28.65 -8.85
C ARG A 777 -29.17 29.03 -10.20
N GLY A 778 -28.87 30.32 -10.38
CA GLY A 778 -28.31 30.86 -11.61
C GLY A 778 -26.94 30.24 -11.93
N CYS A 779 -26.74 29.94 -13.22
CA CYS A 779 -25.45 29.67 -13.86
C CYS A 779 -24.44 28.80 -13.08
N SER A 780 -24.65 27.50 -13.09
CA SER A 780 -23.54 26.53 -13.15
C SER A 780 -24.00 25.33 -14.00
N THR A 781 -23.08 24.76 -14.77
CA THR A 781 -23.21 23.47 -15.46
C THR A 781 -23.86 22.43 -14.55
N PRO A 782 -24.64 21.45 -15.07
CA PRO A 782 -25.23 20.41 -14.24
C PRO A 782 -24.13 19.78 -13.38
N GLU A 783 -24.17 20.02 -12.06
CA GLU A 783 -23.18 19.50 -11.13
C GLU A 783 -23.24 17.98 -11.19
N SER A 784 -22.08 17.35 -11.41
CA SER A 784 -21.93 15.90 -11.44
C SER A 784 -22.58 15.27 -10.23
N HIS A 785 -23.36 14.21 -10.39
CA HIS A 785 -23.98 13.52 -9.27
C HIS A 785 -22.89 13.01 -8.33
N PHE A 786 -23.09 13.22 -7.02
CA PHE A 786 -22.05 13.03 -5.99
C PHE A 786 -21.35 11.68 -6.08
N LEU A 787 -22.10 10.61 -6.36
CA LEU A 787 -21.59 9.25 -6.49
C LEU A 787 -20.51 9.13 -7.57
N PHE A 788 -20.76 9.67 -8.76
CA PHE A 788 -19.80 9.61 -9.87
C PHE A 788 -18.60 10.52 -9.62
N ARG A 789 -18.76 11.61 -8.87
CA ARG A 789 -17.66 12.46 -8.41
C ARG A 789 -16.70 11.69 -7.51
N VAL A 790 -17.22 10.94 -6.53
CA VAL A 790 -16.42 10.08 -5.64
C VAL A 790 -15.69 9.00 -6.44
N PHE A 791 -16.41 8.28 -7.30
CA PHE A 791 -15.81 7.22 -8.12
C PHE A 791 -14.70 7.78 -9.03
N ARG A 792 -14.94 8.91 -9.69
CA ARG A 792 -13.95 9.54 -10.57
C ARG A 792 -12.70 9.96 -9.77
N GLY A 793 -12.87 10.61 -8.63
CA GLY A 793 -11.74 11.05 -7.79
C GLY A 793 -10.87 9.89 -7.33
N ARG A 794 -11.48 8.79 -6.87
CA ARG A 794 -10.74 7.61 -6.40
C ARG A 794 -10.05 6.86 -7.54
N LEU A 795 -10.71 6.73 -8.70
CA LEU A 795 -10.11 6.08 -9.87
C LEU A 795 -8.98 6.92 -10.51
N GLN A 796 -9.08 8.25 -10.49
CA GLN A 796 -8.03 9.16 -10.98
C GLN A 796 -6.78 9.11 -10.10
N ALA A 797 -6.93 9.00 -8.78
CA ALA A 797 -5.80 8.82 -7.86
C ALA A 797 -4.98 7.54 -8.17
N LEU A 798 -5.62 6.53 -8.76
CA LEU A 798 -5.02 5.25 -9.14
C LEU A 798 -4.58 5.18 -10.62
N ALA A 799 -4.69 6.28 -11.37
CA ALA A 799 -4.45 6.27 -12.83
C ALA A 799 -2.97 6.28 -13.23
N ARG A 800 -2.02 6.38 -12.28
CA ARG A 800 -0.58 6.41 -12.61
C ARG A 800 -0.12 5.07 -13.22
N PRO A 801 0.35 5.07 -14.49
CA PRO A 801 0.86 3.86 -15.13
C PRO A 801 2.22 3.50 -14.49
N GLY A 802 2.38 2.26 -14.01
CA GLY A 802 3.71 1.80 -13.63
C GLY A 802 3.81 0.60 -12.68
N SER A 803 2.75 0.19 -11.96
CA SER A 803 2.84 -0.99 -11.08
C SER A 803 1.62 -1.92 -11.14
N MET A 804 1.87 -3.22 -11.04
CA MET A 804 0.84 -4.26 -11.02
C MET A 804 -0.14 -4.09 -9.85
N ALA A 805 0.36 -3.62 -8.71
CA ALA A 805 -0.42 -3.36 -7.51
C ALA A 805 -1.46 -2.24 -7.73
N THR A 806 -1.13 -1.18 -8.48
CA THR A 806 -2.10 -0.10 -8.76
C THR A 806 -3.19 -0.56 -9.73
N SER A 807 -2.87 -1.41 -10.70
CA SER A 807 -3.85 -2.01 -11.62
C SER A 807 -4.86 -2.91 -10.88
N LEU A 808 -4.36 -3.82 -10.02
CA LEU A 808 -5.21 -4.68 -9.20
C LEU A 808 -6.09 -3.88 -8.24
N ARG A 809 -5.51 -2.87 -7.56
CA ARG A 809 -6.27 -1.98 -6.69
C ARG A 809 -7.36 -1.24 -7.46
N ARG A 810 -7.06 -0.74 -8.66
CA ARG A 810 -8.06 -0.09 -9.53
C ARG A 810 -9.20 -1.05 -9.92
N GLN A 811 -8.89 -2.31 -10.22
CA GLN A 811 -9.91 -3.32 -10.52
C GLN A 811 -10.80 -3.62 -9.30
N GLN A 812 -10.21 -3.73 -8.11
CA GLN A 812 -10.96 -3.90 -6.86
C GLN A 812 -11.90 -2.72 -6.60
N GLU A 813 -11.41 -1.49 -6.77
CA GLU A 813 -12.22 -0.27 -6.61
C GLU A 813 -13.41 -0.25 -7.57
N LEU A 814 -13.19 -0.60 -8.84
CA LEU A 814 -14.28 -0.66 -9.81
C LEU A 814 -15.32 -1.73 -9.48
N LEU A 815 -14.93 -2.88 -8.90
CA LEU A 815 -15.87 -3.90 -8.41
C LEU A 815 -16.72 -3.38 -7.24
N ILE A 816 -16.11 -2.62 -6.33
CA ILE A 816 -16.83 -1.96 -5.23
C ILE A 816 -17.79 -0.90 -5.78
N CYS A 817 -17.36 -0.07 -6.74
CA CYS A 817 -18.23 0.89 -7.43
C CYS A 817 -19.46 0.20 -8.04
N LYS A 818 -19.24 -0.92 -8.76
CA LYS A 818 -20.32 -1.74 -9.33
C LYS A 818 -21.29 -2.23 -8.25
N ARG A 819 -20.77 -2.74 -7.13
CA ARG A 819 -21.59 -3.25 -6.02
C ARG A 819 -22.46 -2.15 -5.43
N LEU A 820 -21.89 -0.97 -5.16
CA LEU A 820 -22.63 0.16 -4.62
C LEU A 820 -23.69 0.68 -5.60
N LEU A 821 -23.36 0.78 -6.89
CA LEU A 821 -24.31 1.19 -7.94
C LEU A 821 -25.55 0.27 -7.98
N LEU A 822 -25.35 -1.04 -7.94
CA LEU A 822 -26.44 -2.02 -7.99
C LEU A 822 -27.34 -2.00 -6.75
N ARG A 823 -26.86 -1.42 -5.66
CA ARG A 823 -27.58 -1.30 -4.40
C ARG A 823 -28.31 0.03 -4.28
N LEU A 824 -28.03 1.01 -5.12
CA LEU A 824 -28.77 2.27 -5.15
C LEU A 824 -30.03 2.16 -6.01
N PRO A 825 -30.97 3.12 -5.91
CA PRO A 825 -32.12 3.16 -6.80
C PRO A 825 -31.70 3.24 -8.29
N PRO A 826 -32.36 2.49 -9.20
CA PRO A 826 -32.04 2.52 -10.64
C PRO A 826 -32.08 3.90 -11.30
N SER A 827 -32.84 4.84 -10.72
CA SER A 827 -32.98 6.22 -11.19
C SER A 827 -31.66 7.01 -11.13
N VAL A 828 -30.72 6.65 -10.25
CA VAL A 828 -29.39 7.27 -10.15
C VAL A 828 -28.58 7.13 -11.44
N LEU A 829 -28.79 6.07 -12.23
CA LEU A 829 -28.04 5.84 -13.47
C LEU A 829 -28.47 6.74 -14.63
N VAL A 830 -29.75 7.08 -14.68
CA VAL A 830 -30.39 7.75 -15.82
C VAL A 830 -30.64 9.24 -15.51
N GLY A 831 -30.60 9.62 -14.22
CA GLY A 831 -30.89 10.97 -13.74
C GLY A 831 -32.38 11.29 -13.77
N SER A 832 -32.85 12.12 -12.83
CA SER A 832 -34.24 12.57 -12.82
C SER A 832 -34.48 13.70 -13.83
N PRO A 833 -35.54 13.65 -14.64
CA PRO A 833 -35.89 14.75 -15.53
C PRO A 833 -36.30 15.98 -14.71
N GLN A 834 -35.74 17.16 -15.01
CA GLN A 834 -36.14 18.41 -14.35
C GLN A 834 -37.61 18.72 -14.67
N ALA A 835 -38.40 19.05 -13.64
CA ALA A 835 -39.82 19.33 -13.79
C ALA A 835 -40.04 20.52 -14.74
N GLY A 836 -40.72 20.27 -15.88
CA GLY A 836 -41.20 21.31 -16.79
C GLY A 836 -40.42 21.53 -18.09
N GLN A 837 -39.33 20.80 -18.36
CA GLN A 837 -38.67 20.85 -19.67
C GLN A 837 -38.56 19.46 -20.35
N PRO A 838 -38.64 19.38 -21.69
CA PRO A 838 -38.45 18.15 -22.45
C PRO A 838 -36.95 17.78 -22.59
N VAL A 839 -36.20 17.86 -21.49
CA VAL A 839 -34.76 17.62 -21.46
C VAL A 839 -34.50 16.12 -21.33
N SER A 840 -33.62 15.61 -22.19
CA SER A 840 -33.14 14.22 -22.17
C SER A 840 -32.56 13.87 -20.79
N PRO A 841 -32.78 12.65 -20.28
CA PRO A 841 -32.14 12.20 -19.05
C PRO A 841 -30.60 12.29 -19.14
N ASN A 842 -29.95 12.74 -18.07
CA ASN A 842 -28.49 12.89 -18.03
C ASN A 842 -27.81 11.53 -17.73
N CYS A 843 -27.57 10.74 -18.79
CA CYS A 843 -26.86 9.46 -18.67
C CYS A 843 -25.33 9.58 -18.86
N GLU A 844 -24.81 10.80 -19.10
CA GLU A 844 -23.42 10.99 -19.53
C GLU A 844 -22.40 10.46 -18.52
N GLU A 845 -22.67 10.63 -17.22
CA GLU A 845 -21.75 10.20 -16.17
C GLU A 845 -21.64 8.69 -16.07
N PHE A 846 -22.77 7.99 -16.17
CA PHE A 846 -22.80 6.54 -16.22
C PHE A 846 -22.12 6.02 -17.48
N PHE A 847 -22.37 6.64 -18.64
CA PHE A 847 -21.70 6.29 -19.89
C PHE A 847 -20.17 6.46 -19.77
N ASN A 848 -19.70 7.56 -19.19
CA ASN A 848 -18.29 7.79 -18.94
C ASN A 848 -17.70 6.73 -18.00
N LEU A 849 -18.41 6.30 -16.95
CA LEU A 849 -17.95 5.23 -16.06
C LEU A 849 -17.88 3.86 -16.77
N VAL A 850 -18.86 3.55 -17.61
CA VAL A 850 -18.87 2.32 -18.40
C VAL A 850 -17.70 2.30 -19.37
N THR A 851 -17.54 3.37 -20.16
CA THR A 851 -16.50 3.49 -21.18
C THR A 851 -15.09 3.59 -20.58
N SER A 852 -14.89 4.26 -19.44
CA SER A 852 -13.54 4.44 -18.86
C SER A 852 -13.08 3.31 -17.93
N GLY A 853 -14.01 2.51 -17.39
CA GLY A 853 -13.74 1.59 -16.30
C GLY A 853 -14.44 0.25 -16.42
N LEU A 854 -15.79 0.23 -16.35
CA LEU A 854 -16.53 -1.03 -16.23
C LEU A 854 -16.37 -1.95 -17.44
N ARG A 855 -16.06 -1.40 -18.63
CA ARG A 855 -15.73 -2.21 -19.82
C ARG A 855 -14.60 -3.21 -19.57
N ASN A 856 -13.65 -2.89 -18.70
CA ASN A 856 -12.47 -3.70 -18.42
C ASN A 856 -12.72 -4.84 -17.42
N ILE A 857 -13.91 -4.93 -16.81
CA ILE A 857 -14.28 -6.00 -15.86
C ILE A 857 -15.26 -7.01 -16.49
N CYS A 858 -15.59 -6.82 -17.77
CA CYS A 858 -16.61 -7.60 -18.46
C CYS A 858 -16.12 -8.99 -18.88
N CYS A 859 -16.83 -10.05 -18.49
CA CYS A 859 -16.43 -11.45 -18.70
C CYS A 859 -16.45 -11.93 -20.17
N HIS A 860 -17.07 -11.18 -21.09
CA HIS A 860 -17.28 -11.60 -22.49
C HIS A 860 -16.87 -10.56 -23.53
N GLY A 861 -15.91 -9.70 -23.20
CA GLY A 861 -15.20 -8.87 -24.18
C GLY A 861 -15.98 -7.74 -24.86
N SER A 862 -17.31 -7.65 -24.74
CA SER A 862 -18.11 -6.51 -25.24
C SER A 862 -19.46 -6.34 -24.54
N VAL A 863 -19.64 -6.98 -23.37
CA VAL A 863 -20.94 -7.11 -22.70
C VAL A 863 -20.81 -6.94 -21.19
N LEU A 864 -21.65 -6.07 -20.62
CA LEU A 864 -21.85 -5.89 -19.19
C LEU A 864 -22.58 -7.09 -18.58
N THR A 865 -22.40 -7.28 -17.27
CA THR A 865 -23.14 -8.31 -16.52
C THR A 865 -24.63 -8.01 -16.48
N TYR A 866 -25.46 -9.06 -16.49
CA TYR A 866 -26.92 -8.95 -16.46
C TYR A 866 -27.43 -7.97 -15.40
N ASP A 867 -26.90 -8.03 -14.17
CA ASP A 867 -27.33 -7.17 -13.05
C ASP A 867 -27.27 -5.67 -13.39
N LEU A 868 -26.18 -5.22 -14.03
CA LEU A 868 -26.02 -3.82 -14.44
C LEU A 868 -26.95 -3.47 -15.60
N THR A 869 -27.09 -4.37 -16.57
CA THR A 869 -27.96 -4.17 -17.73
C THR A 869 -29.41 -4.01 -17.29
N ILE A 870 -29.94 -4.94 -16.49
CA ILE A 870 -31.33 -4.84 -16.02
C ILE A 870 -31.54 -3.64 -15.11
N HIS A 871 -30.54 -3.26 -14.30
CA HIS A 871 -30.62 -2.08 -13.45
C HIS A 871 -30.76 -0.80 -14.27
N PHE A 872 -29.99 -0.65 -15.36
CA PHE A 872 -30.14 0.48 -16.29
C PHE A 872 -31.55 0.55 -16.91
N PHE A 873 -32.07 -0.57 -17.44
CA PHE A 873 -33.41 -0.55 -18.05
C PHE A 873 -34.53 -0.33 -17.03
N ARG A 874 -34.39 -0.79 -15.78
CA ARG A 874 -35.31 -0.44 -14.69
C ARG A 874 -35.29 1.06 -14.39
N GLY A 875 -34.11 1.67 -14.40
CA GLY A 875 -33.94 3.12 -14.27
C GLY A 875 -34.61 3.88 -15.40
N LEU A 876 -34.41 3.45 -16.65
CA LEU A 876 -35.05 4.02 -17.83
C LEU A 876 -36.58 3.99 -17.73
N LEU A 877 -37.14 2.84 -17.33
CA LEU A 877 -38.59 2.71 -17.12
C LEU A 877 -39.10 3.64 -16.01
N ASN A 878 -38.36 3.80 -14.93
CA ASN A 878 -38.72 4.72 -13.84
C ASN A 878 -38.71 6.19 -14.29
N VAL A 879 -37.75 6.57 -15.11
CA VAL A 879 -37.71 7.92 -15.71
C VAL A 879 -38.85 8.13 -16.71
N CYS A 880 -39.15 7.14 -17.54
CA CYS A 880 -40.31 7.16 -18.43
C CYS A 880 -41.62 7.38 -17.65
N LEU A 881 -41.77 6.78 -16.46
CA LEU A 881 -42.95 6.95 -15.60
C LEU A 881 -43.15 8.39 -15.12
N ARG A 882 -42.07 9.12 -14.87
CA ARG A 882 -42.10 10.52 -14.41
C ARG A 882 -42.23 11.53 -15.56
N SER A 883 -42.23 11.08 -16.82
CA SER A 883 -42.21 11.95 -18.00
C SER A 883 -43.59 12.14 -18.65
N GLN A 884 -43.77 13.25 -19.38
CA GLN A 884 -45.01 13.54 -20.12
C GLN A 884 -45.18 12.66 -21.37
N ASP A 885 -44.08 12.31 -22.06
CA ASP A 885 -44.07 11.39 -23.20
C ASP A 885 -43.07 10.24 -22.96
N PRO A 886 -43.53 9.14 -22.35
CA PRO A 886 -42.69 7.99 -21.99
C PRO A 886 -41.99 7.34 -23.17
N ALA A 887 -42.66 7.26 -24.33
CA ALA A 887 -42.13 6.58 -25.51
C ALA A 887 -41.02 7.41 -26.17
N LEU A 888 -41.20 8.73 -26.24
CA LEU A 888 -40.19 9.65 -26.76
C LEU A 888 -38.92 9.64 -25.89
N VAL A 889 -39.08 9.67 -24.56
CA VAL A 889 -37.94 9.62 -23.63
C VAL A 889 -37.16 8.32 -23.80
N ALA A 890 -37.85 7.17 -23.81
CA ALA A 890 -37.22 5.88 -24.03
C ALA A 890 -36.43 5.84 -25.35
N ASN A 891 -37.04 6.30 -26.45
CA ASN A 891 -36.37 6.32 -27.75
C ASN A 891 -35.16 7.24 -27.78
N ARG A 892 -35.23 8.42 -27.16
CA ARG A 892 -34.10 9.37 -27.10
C ARG A 892 -32.93 8.79 -26.31
N THR A 893 -33.17 8.23 -25.13
CA THR A 893 -32.10 7.65 -24.30
C THR A 893 -31.45 6.45 -24.97
N LEU A 894 -32.24 5.58 -25.62
CA LEU A 894 -31.70 4.44 -26.35
C LEU A 894 -30.95 4.85 -27.62
N ALA A 895 -31.39 5.91 -28.31
CA ALA A 895 -30.62 6.50 -29.42
C ALA A 895 -29.29 7.09 -28.93
N GLU A 896 -29.25 7.72 -27.76
CA GLU A 896 -28.02 8.22 -27.14
C GLU A 896 -27.08 7.06 -26.73
N CYS A 897 -27.62 5.94 -26.26
CA CYS A 897 -26.83 4.74 -26.01
C CYS A 897 -26.13 4.24 -27.29
N GLN A 898 -26.77 4.35 -28.47
CA GLN A 898 -26.15 3.90 -29.73
C GLN A 898 -24.90 4.71 -30.08
N THR A 899 -24.84 5.99 -29.72
CA THR A 899 -23.72 6.88 -30.08
C THR A 899 -22.67 6.98 -28.97
N LYS A 900 -23.09 7.08 -27.71
CA LYS A 900 -22.18 7.34 -26.57
C LYS A 900 -21.78 6.08 -25.78
N CYS A 901 -22.65 5.07 -25.68
CA CYS A 901 -22.40 3.86 -24.87
C CYS A 901 -23.06 2.61 -25.47
N PRO A 902 -22.59 2.14 -26.65
CA PRO A 902 -23.23 1.02 -27.36
C PRO A 902 -23.18 -0.30 -26.59
N MET A 903 -22.28 -0.42 -25.60
CA MET A 903 -22.15 -1.61 -24.74
C MET A 903 -23.43 -1.96 -23.99
N ILE A 904 -24.25 -0.98 -23.62
CA ILE A 904 -25.51 -1.25 -22.91
C ILE A 904 -26.48 -2.04 -23.81
N LEU A 905 -26.54 -1.69 -25.10
CA LEU A 905 -27.42 -2.32 -26.08
C LEU A 905 -26.91 -3.70 -26.51
N THR A 906 -25.59 -3.87 -26.70
CA THR A 906 -25.01 -5.21 -26.94
C THR A 906 -25.28 -6.14 -25.76
N SER A 907 -25.20 -5.61 -24.53
CA SER A 907 -25.53 -6.37 -23.32
C SER A 907 -27.01 -6.74 -23.27
N ALA A 908 -27.89 -5.82 -23.65
CA ALA A 908 -29.33 -6.07 -23.72
C ALA A 908 -29.67 -7.21 -24.70
N LEU A 909 -28.97 -7.28 -25.85
CA LEU A 909 -29.16 -8.33 -26.85
C LEU A 909 -28.72 -9.71 -26.34
N LEU A 910 -27.59 -9.80 -25.64
CA LEU A 910 -27.14 -11.07 -25.04
C LEU A 910 -28.16 -11.57 -24.01
N TRP A 911 -28.62 -10.67 -23.13
CA TRP A 911 -29.54 -11.00 -22.04
C TRP A 911 -31.03 -10.90 -22.42
N TRP A 912 -31.34 -10.75 -23.71
CA TRP A 912 -32.69 -10.40 -24.17
C TRP A 912 -33.76 -11.39 -23.72
N SER A 913 -33.45 -12.69 -23.71
CA SER A 913 -34.34 -13.77 -23.26
C SER A 913 -34.84 -13.57 -21.82
N SER A 914 -34.01 -12.97 -20.96
CA SER A 914 -34.34 -12.67 -19.55
C SER A 914 -34.87 -11.24 -19.37
N LEU A 915 -34.51 -10.31 -20.27
CA LEU A 915 -34.86 -8.89 -20.20
C LEU A 915 -36.27 -8.62 -20.78
N GLU A 916 -36.59 -9.19 -21.94
CA GLU A 916 -37.84 -9.00 -22.67
C GLU A 916 -39.11 -9.21 -21.82
N PRO A 917 -39.27 -10.32 -21.07
CA PRO A 917 -40.48 -10.51 -20.27
C PRO A 917 -40.65 -9.45 -19.18
N VAL A 918 -39.54 -8.98 -18.59
CA VAL A 918 -39.55 -7.94 -17.54
C VAL A 918 -39.97 -6.60 -18.13
N LEU A 919 -39.36 -6.18 -19.25
CA LEU A 919 -39.69 -4.91 -19.90
C LEU A 919 -41.12 -4.91 -20.46
N CYS A 920 -41.52 -5.98 -21.14
CA CYS A 920 -42.86 -6.09 -21.72
C CYS A 920 -43.94 -6.05 -20.63
N SER A 921 -43.75 -6.77 -19.53
CA SER A 921 -44.74 -6.82 -18.45
C SER A 921 -44.86 -5.49 -17.72
N GLN A 922 -43.74 -4.83 -17.42
CA GLN A 922 -43.74 -3.50 -16.78
C GLN A 922 -44.32 -2.43 -17.71
N TRP A 923 -43.94 -2.41 -18.99
CA TRP A 923 -44.47 -1.44 -19.95
C TRP A 923 -45.98 -1.59 -20.15
N LYS A 924 -46.46 -2.84 -20.34
CA LYS A 924 -47.89 -3.12 -20.48
C LYS A 924 -48.69 -2.72 -19.23
N LYS A 925 -48.13 -2.97 -18.03
CA LYS A 925 -48.75 -2.58 -16.76
C LYS A 925 -48.92 -1.06 -16.64
N CYS A 926 -47.92 -0.29 -17.08
CA CYS A 926 -47.88 1.16 -16.89
C CYS A 926 -48.60 1.95 -17.98
N TYR A 927 -48.57 1.50 -19.25
CA TYR A 927 -49.01 2.33 -20.39
C TYR A 927 -50.03 1.66 -21.32
N GLN A 928 -50.29 0.35 -21.19
CA GLN A 928 -51.19 -0.42 -22.07
C GLN A 928 -50.93 -0.23 -23.58
N SER A 929 -49.72 0.18 -23.97
CA SER A 929 -49.32 0.50 -25.33
C SER A 929 -48.25 -0.47 -25.86
N THR A 930 -47.95 -0.37 -27.16
CA THR A 930 -46.82 -1.09 -27.76
C THR A 930 -45.49 -0.57 -27.21
N LEU A 931 -44.45 -1.42 -27.25
CA LEU A 931 -43.11 -1.04 -26.80
C LEU A 931 -42.58 0.16 -27.60
N PRO A 932 -41.68 0.98 -27.02
CA PRO A 932 -40.94 2.01 -27.75
C PRO A 932 -40.21 1.46 -28.98
N GLN A 933 -40.09 2.28 -30.02
CA GLN A 933 -39.50 1.90 -31.30
C GLN A 933 -38.08 1.33 -31.16
N GLU A 934 -37.21 1.94 -30.34
CA GLU A 934 -35.84 1.43 -30.16
C GLU A 934 -35.80 0.08 -29.43
N LEU A 935 -36.75 -0.21 -28.53
CA LEU A 935 -36.89 -1.54 -27.91
C LEU A 935 -37.45 -2.57 -28.89
N GLN A 936 -38.37 -2.17 -29.77
CA GLN A 936 -38.86 -3.03 -30.85
C GLN A 936 -37.73 -3.41 -31.81
N ARG A 937 -36.82 -2.49 -32.13
CA ARG A 937 -35.63 -2.80 -32.97
C ARG A 937 -34.74 -3.88 -32.37
N LEU A 938 -34.52 -3.87 -31.05
CA LEU A 938 -33.77 -4.94 -30.36
C LEU A 938 -34.50 -6.29 -30.47
N GLN A 939 -35.83 -6.27 -30.32
CA GLN A 939 -36.67 -7.45 -30.47
C GLN A 939 -36.61 -8.01 -31.91
N GLU A 940 -36.68 -7.13 -32.91
CA GLU A 940 -36.58 -7.47 -34.33
C GLU A 940 -35.20 -8.05 -34.67
N ALA A 941 -34.12 -7.44 -34.18
CA ALA A 941 -32.76 -7.94 -34.38
C ALA A 941 -32.56 -9.35 -33.79
N ARG A 942 -33.13 -9.62 -32.60
CA ARG A 942 -33.06 -10.94 -31.98
C ARG A 942 -33.90 -11.98 -32.73
N LYS A 943 -35.10 -11.60 -33.20
CA LYS A 943 -35.95 -12.45 -34.06
C LYS A 943 -35.28 -12.76 -35.40
N PHE A 944 -34.61 -11.77 -35.99
CA PHE A 944 -33.79 -11.97 -37.19
C PHE A 944 -32.70 -13.01 -36.94
N ALA A 945 -31.92 -12.86 -35.86
CA ALA A 945 -30.85 -13.78 -35.51
C ALA A 945 -31.35 -15.20 -35.22
N SER A 946 -32.48 -15.37 -34.52
CA SER A 946 -33.06 -16.69 -34.24
C SER A 946 -33.60 -17.37 -35.51
N ASN A 947 -34.18 -16.59 -36.43
CA ASN A 947 -34.79 -17.10 -37.65
C ASN A 947 -33.78 -17.23 -38.80
N PHE A 948 -32.54 -16.79 -38.63
CA PHE A 948 -31.50 -16.85 -39.66
C PHE A 948 -31.21 -18.29 -40.14
N ALA A 949 -31.39 -19.29 -39.27
CA ALA A 949 -31.28 -20.71 -39.60
C ALA A 949 -32.47 -21.27 -40.41
N SER A 950 -33.62 -20.58 -40.40
CA SER A 950 -34.86 -21.02 -41.03
C SER A 950 -34.97 -20.50 -42.47
N ASP A 951 -35.65 -21.25 -43.36
CA ASP A 951 -35.75 -20.93 -44.81
C ASP A 951 -36.52 -19.63 -45.13
N SER A 952 -37.09 -18.96 -44.13
CA SER A 952 -37.97 -17.78 -44.26
C SER A 952 -37.36 -16.50 -43.65
N ALA A 953 -36.04 -16.33 -43.65
CA ALA A 953 -35.39 -15.19 -43.01
C ALA A 953 -35.65 -13.85 -43.75
N ALA A 954 -36.12 -12.84 -43.01
CA ALA A 954 -36.26 -11.45 -43.47
C ALA A 954 -34.89 -10.74 -43.52
N PRO A 955 -34.71 -9.67 -44.31
CA PRO A 955 -33.45 -8.92 -44.34
C PRO A 955 -33.11 -8.30 -42.97
N ALA A 956 -31.82 -8.17 -42.65
CA ALA A 956 -31.37 -7.65 -41.37
C ALA A 956 -31.95 -6.24 -41.07
N PRO A 957 -32.54 -6.00 -39.88
CA PRO A 957 -33.02 -4.67 -39.50
C PRO A 957 -31.84 -3.69 -39.31
N SER A 958 -32.11 -2.39 -39.49
CA SER A 958 -31.15 -1.31 -39.18
C SER A 958 -31.22 -0.92 -37.71
N PRO A 959 -30.10 -0.58 -37.03
CA PRO A 959 -28.71 -0.46 -37.53
C PRO A 959 -27.98 -1.80 -37.71
N ALA A 960 -27.05 -1.86 -38.66
CA ALA A 960 -26.34 -3.10 -39.04
C ALA A 960 -25.55 -3.75 -37.88
N TRP A 961 -24.94 -2.95 -37.00
CA TRP A 961 -24.13 -3.45 -35.88
C TRP A 961 -24.98 -4.13 -34.79
N ILE A 962 -26.23 -3.71 -34.57
CA ILE A 962 -27.16 -4.34 -33.61
C ILE A 962 -27.55 -5.74 -34.12
N SER A 963 -27.88 -5.83 -35.41
CA SER A 963 -28.19 -7.10 -36.07
C SER A 963 -26.97 -8.05 -36.10
N ALA A 964 -25.77 -7.51 -36.31
CA ALA A 964 -24.53 -8.29 -36.24
C ALA A 964 -24.25 -8.84 -34.82
N ALA A 965 -24.44 -8.02 -33.78
CA ALA A 965 -24.30 -8.46 -32.39
C ALA A 965 -25.30 -9.56 -32.04
N ALA A 966 -26.57 -9.39 -32.41
CA ALA A 966 -27.62 -10.39 -32.19
C ALA A 966 -27.32 -11.72 -32.89
N LEU A 967 -26.84 -11.65 -34.15
CA LEU A 967 -26.43 -12.80 -34.93
C LEU A 967 -25.23 -13.52 -34.30
N TYR A 968 -24.20 -12.77 -33.87
CA TYR A 968 -23.05 -13.33 -33.17
C TYR A 968 -23.44 -14.08 -31.88
N PHE A 969 -24.34 -13.51 -31.06
CA PHE A 969 -24.79 -14.21 -29.84
C PHE A 969 -25.58 -15.47 -30.16
N ALA A 970 -26.46 -15.44 -31.17
CA ALA A 970 -27.20 -16.62 -31.61
C ALA A 970 -26.29 -17.73 -32.16
N THR A 971 -25.26 -17.38 -32.94
CA THR A 971 -24.29 -18.35 -33.48
C THR A 971 -23.38 -18.92 -32.39
N ARG A 972 -23.06 -18.12 -31.36
CA ARG A 972 -22.35 -18.60 -30.18
C ARG A 972 -23.18 -19.60 -29.36
N GLU A 973 -24.49 -19.39 -29.24
CA GLU A 973 -25.41 -20.31 -28.55
C GLU A 973 -25.70 -21.59 -29.35
N ALA A 974 -25.59 -21.56 -30.69
CA ALA A 974 -25.82 -22.71 -31.56
C ALA A 974 -24.74 -23.80 -31.41
N GLY A 975 -25.11 -25.09 -31.58
CA GLY A 975 -24.15 -26.21 -31.57
C GLY A 975 -23.11 -26.11 -32.70
N ARG A 976 -21.91 -26.69 -32.52
CA ARG A 976 -20.79 -26.57 -33.47
C ARG A 976 -21.13 -27.01 -34.90
N GLU A 977 -21.91 -28.09 -35.05
CA GLU A 977 -22.36 -28.61 -36.35
C GLU A 977 -23.27 -27.63 -37.10
N ASN A 978 -23.93 -26.72 -36.38
CA ASN A 978 -24.86 -25.75 -36.94
C ASN A 978 -24.17 -24.43 -37.32
N VAL A 979 -22.91 -24.20 -36.95
CA VAL A 979 -22.21 -22.92 -37.20
C VAL A 979 -21.95 -22.73 -38.70
N THR A 980 -21.44 -23.75 -39.38
CA THR A 980 -21.16 -23.67 -40.82
C THR A 980 -22.44 -23.61 -41.66
N THR A 981 -23.53 -24.25 -41.21
CA THR A 981 -24.83 -24.15 -41.88
C THR A 981 -25.49 -22.80 -41.64
N HIS A 982 -25.39 -22.24 -40.42
CA HIS A 982 -25.85 -20.89 -40.11
C HIS A 982 -25.12 -19.82 -40.94
N LEU A 983 -23.79 -19.92 -41.07
CA LEU A 983 -22.97 -18.85 -41.66
C LEU A 983 -22.87 -18.89 -43.20
N LYS A 984 -23.27 -19.99 -43.86
CA LYS A 984 -23.30 -20.09 -45.33
C LYS A 984 -24.23 -19.07 -46.02
N ARG A 985 -25.20 -18.50 -45.29
CA ARG A 985 -26.16 -17.50 -45.80
C ARG A 985 -25.70 -16.04 -45.69
N LEU A 986 -24.50 -15.80 -45.14
CA LEU A 986 -23.93 -14.46 -44.99
C LEU A 986 -23.71 -13.72 -46.31
N ASP A 987 -23.62 -14.44 -47.44
CA ASP A 987 -23.37 -13.85 -48.75
C ASP A 987 -24.46 -12.85 -49.19
N CYS A 988 -25.69 -13.00 -48.68
CA CYS A 988 -26.85 -12.16 -49.03
C CYS A 988 -27.00 -10.88 -48.19
N GLU A 989 -26.17 -10.67 -47.16
CA GLU A 989 -26.31 -9.57 -46.19
C GLU A 989 -25.51 -8.31 -46.55
N ARG A 990 -25.65 -7.23 -45.78
CA ARG A 990 -24.93 -5.95 -46.02
C ARG A 990 -23.47 -6.03 -45.59
N GLU A 991 -22.58 -5.30 -46.28
CA GLU A 991 -21.13 -5.27 -45.98
C GLU A 991 -20.83 -4.76 -44.57
N GLU A 992 -21.54 -3.72 -44.13
CA GLU A 992 -21.42 -3.17 -42.75
C GLU A 992 -21.74 -4.21 -41.67
N LEU A 993 -22.69 -5.12 -41.95
CA LEU A 993 -23.06 -6.20 -41.03
C LEU A 993 -21.93 -7.23 -40.93
N LEU A 994 -21.28 -7.57 -42.04
CA LEU A 994 -20.18 -8.54 -42.07
C LEU A 994 -18.93 -8.02 -41.33
N ILE A 995 -18.58 -6.74 -41.50
CA ILE A 995 -17.43 -6.12 -40.81
C ILE A 995 -17.69 -6.07 -39.29
N THR A 996 -18.91 -5.68 -38.88
CA THR A 996 -19.28 -5.62 -37.45
C THR A 996 -19.40 -7.01 -36.83
N LEU A 997 -19.85 -8.01 -37.60
CA LEU A 997 -19.86 -9.42 -37.18
C LEU A 997 -18.45 -9.96 -36.95
N LEU A 998 -17.49 -9.62 -37.82
CA LEU A 998 -16.09 -9.98 -37.64
C LEU A 998 -15.52 -9.36 -36.36
N PHE A 999 -15.83 -8.09 -36.07
CA PHE A 999 -15.41 -7.43 -34.84
C PHE A 999 -15.88 -8.19 -33.57
N PHE A 1000 -17.18 -8.53 -33.48
CA PHE A 1000 -17.68 -9.30 -32.33
C PHE A 1000 -17.07 -10.70 -32.24
N SER A 1001 -16.80 -11.32 -33.39
CA SER A 1001 -16.14 -12.63 -33.45
C SER A 1001 -14.69 -12.58 -32.92
N LEU A 1002 -13.94 -11.53 -33.26
CA LEU A 1002 -12.59 -11.28 -32.74
C LEU A 1002 -12.60 -11.02 -31.22
N MET A 1003 -13.55 -10.22 -30.71
CA MET A 1003 -13.70 -10.00 -29.27
C MET A 1003 -14.08 -11.31 -28.54
N GLY A 1004 -14.88 -12.16 -29.18
CA GLY A 1004 -15.20 -13.52 -28.75
C GLY A 1004 -13.99 -14.42 -28.63
N LEU A 1005 -13.17 -14.46 -29.67
CA LEU A 1005 -11.91 -15.22 -29.71
C LEU A 1005 -10.98 -14.81 -28.58
N LEU A 1006 -10.76 -13.51 -28.39
CA LEU A 1006 -9.94 -12.98 -27.30
C LEU A 1006 -10.51 -13.31 -25.92
N SER A 1007 -11.83 -13.22 -25.76
CA SER A 1007 -12.48 -13.59 -24.50
C SER A 1007 -12.28 -15.07 -24.19
N SER A 1008 -12.46 -15.96 -25.16
CA SER A 1008 -12.24 -17.40 -24.99
C SER A 1008 -10.79 -17.73 -24.64
N TYR A 1009 -9.83 -16.97 -25.19
CA TYR A 1009 -8.41 -17.09 -24.84
C TYR A 1009 -8.13 -16.69 -23.38
N LEU A 1010 -8.77 -15.61 -22.90
CA LEU A 1010 -8.59 -15.10 -21.54
C LEU A 1010 -9.28 -15.97 -20.47
N THR A 1011 -10.44 -16.56 -20.77
CA THR A 1011 -11.22 -17.33 -19.78
C THR A 1011 -10.72 -18.77 -19.55
N GLN A 1012 -9.84 -19.32 -20.40
CA GLN A 1012 -9.15 -20.62 -20.29
C GLN A 1012 -9.96 -21.88 -19.94
N ARG A 1013 -11.29 -21.80 -19.83
CA ARG A 1013 -12.12 -22.89 -19.28
C ARG A 1013 -12.39 -24.03 -20.25
N ASP A 1014 -12.31 -23.83 -21.57
CA ASP A 1014 -12.58 -24.88 -22.56
C ASP A 1014 -11.85 -24.65 -23.91
N THR A 1015 -10.98 -25.58 -24.33
CA THR A 1015 -10.37 -25.57 -25.67
C THR A 1015 -11.40 -25.70 -26.80
N ALA A 1016 -12.53 -26.36 -26.52
CA ALA A 1016 -13.64 -26.47 -27.47
C ALA A 1016 -14.28 -25.11 -27.78
N GLU A 1017 -14.40 -24.21 -26.80
CA GLU A 1017 -14.94 -22.87 -27.02
C GLU A 1017 -13.99 -21.99 -27.82
N TYR A 1018 -12.68 -22.08 -27.55
CA TYR A 1018 -11.66 -21.36 -28.31
C TYR A 1018 -11.67 -21.80 -29.79
N GLN A 1019 -11.67 -23.11 -30.05
CA GLN A 1019 -11.72 -23.62 -31.42
C GLN A 1019 -13.01 -23.20 -32.13
N LYS A 1020 -14.17 -23.22 -31.43
CA LYS A 1020 -15.43 -22.73 -31.99
C LYS A 1020 -15.36 -21.24 -32.34
N ALA A 1021 -14.71 -20.42 -31.53
CA ALA A 1021 -14.51 -19.00 -31.83
C ALA A 1021 -13.60 -18.77 -33.04
N VAL A 1022 -12.55 -19.58 -33.21
CA VAL A 1022 -11.71 -19.60 -34.41
C VAL A 1022 -12.53 -19.99 -35.64
N ASP A 1023 -13.33 -21.07 -35.55
CA ASP A 1023 -14.18 -21.55 -36.64
C ASP A 1023 -15.18 -20.46 -37.10
N ILE A 1024 -15.79 -19.72 -36.16
CA ILE A 1024 -16.68 -18.59 -36.48
C ILE A 1024 -15.92 -17.46 -37.19
N CYS A 1025 -14.74 -17.07 -36.69
CA CYS A 1025 -13.91 -16.03 -37.31
C CYS A 1025 -13.50 -16.42 -38.74
N ALA A 1026 -13.11 -17.68 -38.95
CA ALA A 1026 -12.68 -18.21 -40.24
C ALA A 1026 -13.79 -18.13 -41.30
N GLU A 1027 -15.01 -18.55 -40.95
CA GLU A 1027 -16.16 -18.52 -41.87
C GLU A 1027 -16.58 -17.09 -42.25
N VAL A 1028 -16.54 -16.15 -41.29
CA VAL A 1028 -16.83 -14.73 -41.56
C VAL A 1028 -15.75 -14.11 -42.44
N LEU A 1029 -14.47 -14.40 -42.19
CA LEU A 1029 -13.36 -13.95 -43.03
C LEU A 1029 -13.46 -14.51 -44.45
N ALA A 1030 -13.75 -15.81 -44.60
CA ALA A 1030 -13.93 -16.43 -45.90
C ALA A 1030 -15.09 -15.81 -46.71
N CYS A 1031 -16.16 -15.35 -46.04
CA CYS A 1031 -17.23 -14.59 -46.69
C CYS A 1031 -16.76 -13.20 -47.15
N LEU A 1032 -16.05 -12.46 -46.29
CA LEU A 1032 -15.51 -11.13 -46.62
C LEU A 1032 -14.51 -11.19 -47.79
N GLU A 1033 -13.63 -12.20 -47.82
CA GLU A 1033 -12.68 -12.43 -48.92
C GLU A 1033 -13.39 -12.76 -50.24
N ARG A 1034 -14.42 -13.62 -50.21
CA ARG A 1034 -15.24 -13.94 -51.41
C ARG A 1034 -15.92 -12.70 -51.98
N ARG A 1035 -16.34 -11.77 -51.13
CA ARG A 1035 -16.99 -10.51 -51.51
C ARG A 1035 -16.04 -9.35 -51.79
N LYS A 1036 -14.73 -9.51 -51.56
CA LYS A 1036 -13.70 -8.48 -51.71
C LYS A 1036 -13.96 -7.23 -50.85
N VAL A 1037 -14.45 -7.42 -49.64
CA VAL A 1037 -14.67 -6.34 -48.66
C VAL A 1037 -13.43 -6.23 -47.78
N SER A 1038 -12.81 -5.04 -47.71
CA SER A 1038 -11.62 -4.85 -46.87
C SER A 1038 -12.01 -4.84 -45.39
N TRP A 1039 -11.41 -5.75 -44.63
CA TRP A 1039 -11.62 -5.94 -43.19
C TRP A 1039 -10.48 -5.40 -42.33
N LEU A 1040 -9.38 -4.99 -42.97
CA LEU A 1040 -8.15 -4.51 -42.34
C LEU A 1040 -8.35 -3.28 -41.43
N MET A 1041 -9.38 -2.48 -41.69
CA MET A 1041 -9.72 -1.28 -40.91
C MET A 1041 -9.96 -1.59 -39.42
N LEU A 1042 -10.41 -2.81 -39.07
CA LEU A 1042 -10.62 -3.22 -37.67
C LEU A 1042 -9.33 -3.27 -36.85
N PHE A 1043 -8.18 -3.47 -37.50
CA PHE A 1043 -6.88 -3.54 -36.83
C PHE A 1043 -6.15 -2.18 -36.79
N GLN A 1044 -6.69 -1.17 -37.48
CA GLN A 1044 -6.16 0.20 -37.53
C GLN A 1044 -7.10 1.23 -36.88
N LEU A 1045 -8.14 0.79 -36.17
CA LEU A 1045 -9.15 1.65 -35.56
C LEU A 1045 -8.51 2.75 -34.68
N ALA A 1046 -8.65 4.00 -35.12
CA ALA A 1046 -8.35 5.20 -34.34
C ALA A 1046 -9.64 5.94 -33.98
N GLU A 1047 -9.66 6.70 -32.87
CA GLU A 1047 -10.85 7.44 -32.41
C GLU A 1047 -11.42 8.43 -33.46
N THR A 1048 -10.64 8.78 -34.49
CA THR A 1048 -10.99 9.74 -35.54
C THR A 1048 -11.86 9.17 -36.68
N ASP A 1049 -12.10 7.85 -36.74
CA ASP A 1049 -12.87 7.23 -37.83
C ASP A 1049 -14.39 7.36 -37.65
N ALA A 1050 -15.01 8.29 -38.38
CA ALA A 1050 -16.43 8.64 -38.27
C ALA A 1050 -17.43 7.49 -38.55
N LYS A 1051 -17.03 6.42 -39.26
CA LYS A 1051 -17.94 5.30 -39.61
C LYS A 1051 -17.90 4.12 -38.64
N LEU A 1052 -16.73 3.77 -38.10
CA LEU A 1052 -16.53 2.59 -37.25
C LEU A 1052 -16.05 2.92 -35.83
N GLY A 1053 -15.81 4.20 -35.51
CA GLY A 1053 -15.32 4.63 -34.19
C GLY A 1053 -16.21 4.20 -33.01
N HIS A 1054 -17.51 3.99 -33.22
CA HIS A 1054 -18.42 3.45 -32.20
C HIS A 1054 -18.07 2.01 -31.77
N LEU A 1055 -17.35 1.23 -32.60
CA LEU A 1055 -16.88 -0.11 -32.24
C LEU A 1055 -15.74 -0.07 -31.22
N LEU A 1056 -14.91 0.98 -31.20
CA LEU A 1056 -13.89 1.16 -30.15
C LEU A 1056 -14.51 1.31 -28.77
N LEU A 1057 -15.70 1.93 -28.67
CA LEU A 1057 -16.44 2.05 -27.42
C LEU A 1057 -16.94 0.69 -26.90
N LEU A 1058 -17.01 -0.34 -27.76
CA LEU A 1058 -17.42 -1.70 -27.40
C LEU A 1058 -16.26 -2.59 -26.94
N ALA A 1059 -15.03 -2.24 -27.28
CA ALA A 1059 -13.86 -3.06 -26.99
C ALA A 1059 -13.22 -2.66 -25.64
N PRO A 1060 -13.05 -3.59 -24.69
CA PRO A 1060 -12.25 -3.39 -23.49
C PRO A 1060 -10.79 -3.08 -23.86
N ASP A 1061 -10.13 -2.28 -23.02
CA ASP A 1061 -8.74 -1.87 -23.24
C ASP A 1061 -7.78 -3.06 -23.27
N GLN A 1062 -8.11 -4.13 -22.55
CA GLN A 1062 -7.34 -5.36 -22.57
C GLN A 1062 -7.48 -6.08 -23.92
N HIS A 1063 -8.68 -6.14 -24.48
CA HIS A 1063 -8.94 -6.80 -25.76
C HIS A 1063 -8.36 -6.02 -26.93
N THR A 1064 -8.43 -4.68 -26.91
CA THR A 1064 -7.78 -3.85 -27.94
C THR A 1064 -6.26 -4.03 -27.94
N ARG A 1065 -5.64 -4.11 -26.76
CA ARG A 1065 -4.21 -4.43 -26.63
C ARG A 1065 -3.87 -5.82 -27.16
N LEU A 1066 -4.75 -6.81 -26.97
CA LEU A 1066 -4.53 -8.20 -27.41
C LEU A 1066 -4.95 -8.49 -28.87
N LEU A 1067 -5.44 -7.49 -29.62
CA LEU A 1067 -5.77 -7.65 -31.06
C LEU A 1067 -4.65 -8.30 -31.90
N PRO A 1068 -3.34 -8.01 -31.69
CA PRO A 1068 -2.28 -8.70 -32.41
C PRO A 1068 -2.28 -10.23 -32.24
N LEU A 1069 -2.66 -10.71 -31.05
CA LEU A 1069 -2.77 -12.13 -30.77
C LEU A 1069 -3.88 -12.77 -31.62
N ALA A 1070 -5.05 -12.13 -31.71
CA ALA A 1070 -6.16 -12.59 -32.53
C ALA A 1070 -5.80 -12.59 -34.03
N PHE A 1071 -5.13 -11.54 -34.51
CA PHE A 1071 -4.69 -11.44 -35.92
C PHE A 1071 -3.81 -12.64 -36.31
N TYR A 1072 -2.79 -12.95 -35.51
CA TYR A 1072 -1.88 -14.06 -35.81
C TYR A 1072 -2.43 -15.44 -35.46
N SER A 1073 -3.47 -15.54 -34.64
CA SER A 1073 -4.18 -16.80 -34.41
C SER A 1073 -4.97 -17.25 -35.64
N LEU A 1074 -5.33 -16.32 -36.53
CA LEU A 1074 -6.11 -16.58 -37.75
C LEU A 1074 -5.22 -16.80 -39.00
N LEU A 1075 -3.91 -17.01 -38.82
CA LEU A 1075 -2.96 -17.22 -39.92
C LEU A 1075 -3.38 -18.35 -40.87
N SER A 1076 -3.91 -19.46 -40.34
CA SER A 1076 -4.38 -20.61 -41.14
C SER A 1076 -5.62 -20.31 -41.98
N CYS A 1077 -6.30 -19.20 -41.72
CA CYS A 1077 -7.53 -18.80 -42.40
C CYS A 1077 -7.29 -17.86 -43.57
N PHE A 1078 -6.08 -17.28 -43.70
CA PHE A 1078 -5.76 -16.39 -44.81
C PHE A 1078 -5.52 -17.18 -46.10
N SER A 1079 -6.22 -16.82 -47.18
CA SER A 1079 -6.04 -17.47 -48.49
C SER A 1079 -4.80 -16.94 -49.23
N ASP A 1080 -3.97 -17.85 -49.77
CA ASP A 1080 -2.66 -17.56 -50.43
C ASP A 1080 -2.73 -16.55 -51.60
N GLY A 1081 -3.92 -16.23 -52.12
CA GLY A 1081 -4.11 -15.39 -53.31
C GLY A 1081 -4.71 -13.99 -53.08
N THR A 1082 -5.26 -13.70 -51.89
CA THR A 1082 -5.94 -12.42 -51.59
C THR A 1082 -5.08 -11.47 -50.77
N THR A 1083 -4.22 -12.01 -49.90
CA THR A 1083 -3.27 -11.30 -49.01
C THR A 1083 -2.24 -10.44 -49.74
N VAL A 1084 -1.91 -10.79 -50.99
CA VAL A 1084 -0.93 -10.07 -51.83
C VAL A 1084 -1.56 -8.90 -52.61
N ARG A 1085 -2.90 -8.80 -52.67
CA ARG A 1085 -3.61 -7.82 -53.53
C ARG A 1085 -4.01 -6.52 -52.81
N GLU A 1086 -4.17 -6.52 -51.49
CA GLU A 1086 -4.49 -5.29 -50.73
C GLU A 1086 -3.22 -4.58 -50.26
N ALA A 1087 -2.99 -3.35 -50.75
CA ALA A 1087 -1.78 -2.57 -50.46
C ALA A 1087 -1.58 -2.28 -48.96
N ALA A 1088 -2.67 -2.25 -48.16
CA ALA A 1088 -2.64 -1.98 -46.73
C ALA A 1088 -2.29 -3.20 -45.86
N PHE A 1089 -2.37 -4.43 -46.41
CA PHE A 1089 -2.22 -5.67 -45.62
C PHE A 1089 -0.84 -5.79 -44.97
N LEU A 1090 0.23 -5.52 -45.74
CA LEU A 1090 1.60 -5.58 -45.25
C LEU A 1090 1.84 -4.58 -44.10
N HIS A 1091 1.30 -3.37 -44.21
CA HIS A 1091 1.40 -2.34 -43.17
C HIS A 1091 0.72 -2.77 -41.86
N VAL A 1092 -0.52 -3.30 -41.94
CA VAL A 1092 -1.26 -3.82 -40.77
C VAL A 1092 -0.52 -4.98 -40.13
N ALA A 1093 -0.05 -5.94 -40.94
CA ALA A 1093 0.63 -7.12 -40.42
C ALA A 1093 1.91 -6.74 -39.66
N VAL A 1094 2.71 -5.80 -40.19
CA VAL A 1094 3.91 -5.32 -39.48
C VAL A 1094 3.57 -4.53 -38.22
N ASP A 1095 2.55 -3.66 -38.23
CA ASP A 1095 2.09 -2.96 -37.02
C ASP A 1095 1.65 -3.95 -35.92
N MET A 1096 0.84 -4.94 -36.28
CA MET A 1096 0.40 -5.99 -35.36
C MET A 1096 1.58 -6.80 -34.83
N TYR A 1097 2.58 -7.13 -35.65
CA TYR A 1097 3.79 -7.82 -35.18
C TYR A 1097 4.55 -7.01 -34.13
N LEU A 1098 4.77 -5.72 -34.38
CA LEU A 1098 5.48 -4.86 -33.44
C LEU A 1098 4.73 -4.72 -32.11
N LYS A 1099 3.41 -4.56 -32.17
CA LYS A 1099 2.55 -4.56 -30.98
C LYS A 1099 2.60 -5.91 -30.25
N LEU A 1100 2.61 -7.03 -30.99
CA LEU A 1100 2.75 -8.37 -30.40
C LEU A 1100 4.07 -8.52 -29.64
N VAL A 1101 5.21 -8.15 -30.25
CA VAL A 1101 6.54 -8.21 -29.61
C VAL A 1101 6.58 -7.33 -28.36
N GLN A 1102 6.02 -6.12 -28.43
CA GLN A 1102 5.98 -5.19 -27.30
C GLN A 1102 5.22 -5.79 -26.09
N LEU A 1103 4.07 -6.44 -26.31
CA LEU A 1103 3.31 -7.13 -25.24
C LEU A 1103 4.12 -8.22 -24.53
N PHE A 1104 5.09 -8.84 -25.22
CA PHE A 1104 5.98 -9.84 -24.64
C PHE A 1104 7.17 -9.24 -23.89
N VAL A 1105 7.78 -8.19 -24.45
CA VAL A 1105 8.91 -7.49 -23.83
C VAL A 1105 8.49 -6.83 -22.52
N ASP A 1106 7.28 -6.26 -22.48
CA ASP A 1106 6.71 -5.64 -21.27
C ASP A 1106 6.30 -6.68 -20.19
N GLY A 1107 6.41 -7.98 -20.48
CA GLY A 1107 6.11 -9.07 -19.54
C GLY A 1107 4.63 -9.21 -19.18
N GLU A 1108 3.74 -8.51 -19.89
CA GLU A 1108 2.31 -8.40 -19.56
C GLU A 1108 1.49 -9.64 -19.92
N THR A 1109 2.00 -10.51 -20.79
CA THR A 1109 1.31 -11.75 -21.21
C THR A 1109 1.16 -12.80 -20.10
N ARG A 1110 1.88 -12.66 -18.97
CA ARG A 1110 1.67 -13.47 -17.75
C ARG A 1110 0.72 -12.82 -16.73
N ILE A 1111 0.21 -11.61 -16.98
CA ILE A 1111 -0.58 -10.82 -16.02
C ILE A 1111 -2.09 -11.17 -16.07
N VAL A 1112 -2.56 -11.83 -17.13
CA VAL A 1112 -4.01 -11.95 -17.42
C VAL A 1112 -4.54 -13.38 -17.38
N LEU A 1113 -3.78 -14.35 -16.86
CA LEU A 1113 -4.29 -15.70 -16.56
C LEU A 1113 -4.87 -15.72 -15.14
N PRO A 1114 -6.20 -15.90 -14.94
CA PRO A 1114 -6.69 -16.40 -13.68
C PRO A 1114 -6.16 -17.82 -13.52
N GLN A 1115 -5.56 -18.10 -12.37
CA GLN A 1115 -4.92 -19.35 -12.01
C GLN A 1115 -5.97 -20.44 -11.71
N ALA A 1116 -6.88 -20.73 -12.66
CA ALA A 1116 -8.03 -21.60 -12.41
C ALA A 1116 -8.28 -22.59 -13.56
N SER A 1117 -7.27 -23.39 -13.91
CA SER A 1117 -7.44 -24.81 -14.26
C SER A 1117 -6.11 -25.41 -14.71
N ARG A 1118 -5.52 -26.24 -13.83
CA ARG A 1118 -4.56 -27.28 -14.19
C ARG A 1118 -5.26 -28.22 -15.18
N SER A 1119 -4.83 -28.29 -16.45
CA SER A 1119 -4.86 -29.51 -17.31
C SER A 1119 -5.12 -29.32 -18.81
N ILE A 1120 -4.56 -28.34 -19.54
CA ILE A 1120 -4.56 -28.43 -21.02
C ILE A 1120 -3.28 -27.80 -21.59
N SER A 1121 -2.21 -28.59 -21.75
CA SER A 1121 -0.89 -28.09 -22.19
C SER A 1121 -0.35 -28.76 -23.46
N GLU A 1122 -1.16 -29.50 -24.23
CA GLU A 1122 -0.63 -30.24 -25.39
C GLU A 1122 -1.10 -29.73 -26.76
N LEU A 1123 -2.02 -28.74 -26.83
CA LEU A 1123 -2.52 -28.22 -28.13
C LEU A 1123 -2.51 -26.68 -28.30
N GLN A 1124 -2.19 -25.89 -27.28
CA GLN A 1124 -2.04 -24.44 -27.43
C GLN A 1124 -0.57 -24.10 -27.70
N ASP A 1125 -0.30 -23.51 -28.87
CA ASP A 1125 1.02 -22.98 -29.19
C ASP A 1125 1.46 -22.01 -28.09
N SER A 1126 2.64 -22.22 -27.53
CA SER A 1126 3.22 -21.28 -26.57
C SER A 1126 3.28 -19.87 -27.18
N PRO A 1127 3.17 -18.81 -26.38
CA PRO A 1127 3.18 -17.44 -26.90
C PRO A 1127 4.43 -17.11 -27.75
N VAL A 1128 5.55 -17.77 -27.44
CA VAL A 1128 6.82 -17.72 -28.19
C VAL A 1128 6.71 -18.41 -29.56
N GLN A 1129 5.97 -19.53 -29.65
CA GLN A 1129 5.69 -20.19 -30.93
C GLN A 1129 4.82 -19.31 -31.84
N LEU A 1130 3.86 -18.55 -31.30
CA LEU A 1130 3.06 -17.62 -32.09
C LEU A 1130 3.92 -16.49 -32.70
N ILE A 1131 4.83 -15.90 -31.93
CA ILE A 1131 5.79 -14.89 -32.44
C ILE A 1131 6.65 -15.50 -33.55
N THR A 1132 7.11 -16.74 -33.36
CA THR A 1132 7.95 -17.43 -34.35
C THR A 1132 7.16 -17.68 -35.65
N LYS A 1133 5.90 -18.11 -35.56
CA LYS A 1133 5.00 -18.28 -36.72
C LYS A 1133 4.74 -16.95 -37.42
N ALA A 1134 4.43 -15.89 -36.66
CA ALA A 1134 4.22 -14.54 -37.17
C ALA A 1134 5.44 -14.01 -37.93
N ARG A 1135 6.64 -14.20 -37.36
CA ARG A 1135 7.92 -13.85 -37.97
C ARG A 1135 8.14 -14.62 -39.28
N SER A 1136 7.95 -15.94 -39.27
CA SER A 1136 8.11 -16.76 -40.48
C SER A 1136 7.13 -16.36 -41.59
N PHE A 1137 5.89 -16.05 -41.24
CA PHE A 1137 4.87 -15.58 -42.18
C PHE A 1137 5.26 -14.25 -42.82
N LEU A 1138 5.70 -13.27 -42.02
CA LEU A 1138 6.14 -11.98 -42.54
C LEU A 1138 7.36 -12.11 -43.47
N LEU A 1139 8.35 -12.92 -43.10
CA LEU A 1139 9.53 -13.15 -43.93
C LEU A 1139 9.20 -13.83 -45.28
N GLN A 1140 8.16 -14.67 -45.32
CA GLN A 1140 7.65 -15.26 -46.57
C GLN A 1140 6.80 -14.29 -47.40
N LEU A 1141 6.07 -13.38 -46.75
CA LEU A 1141 5.16 -12.43 -47.37
C LEU A 1141 5.88 -11.23 -48.01
N ILE A 1142 6.90 -10.67 -47.34
CA ILE A 1142 7.65 -9.48 -47.79
C ILE A 1142 8.21 -9.62 -49.23
N PRO A 1143 8.76 -10.79 -49.65
CA PRO A 1143 9.19 -11.01 -51.02
C PRO A 1143 8.05 -11.05 -52.05
N GLN A 1144 6.80 -11.30 -51.66
CA GLN A 1144 5.69 -11.50 -52.61
C GLN A 1144 4.86 -10.23 -52.84
N CYS A 1145 4.98 -9.22 -51.97
CA CYS A 1145 4.19 -7.99 -52.04
C CYS A 1145 4.68 -7.00 -53.13
N PRO A 1146 3.76 -6.33 -53.86
CA PRO A 1146 4.10 -5.29 -54.81
C PRO A 1146 4.65 -4.02 -54.13
N ARG A 1147 5.50 -3.24 -54.84
CA ARG A 1147 6.18 -2.05 -54.31
C ARG A 1147 5.25 -0.99 -53.68
N GLN A 1148 3.99 -0.93 -54.13
CA GLN A 1148 2.96 -0.04 -53.59
C GLN A 1148 2.60 -0.33 -52.12
N CYS A 1149 2.91 -1.52 -51.59
CA CYS A 1149 2.63 -1.89 -50.19
C CYS A 1149 3.67 -1.32 -49.20
N PHE A 1150 4.77 -0.75 -49.69
CA PHE A 1150 5.88 -0.26 -48.86
C PHE A 1150 5.85 1.26 -48.63
N SER A 1151 4.90 1.98 -49.24
CA SER A 1151 4.63 3.38 -48.90
C SER A 1151 4.14 3.47 -47.45
N ASN A 1152 4.72 4.39 -46.66
CA ASN A 1152 4.46 4.63 -45.23
C ASN A 1152 5.17 3.68 -44.22
N MET A 1153 5.95 2.69 -44.67
CA MET A 1153 6.71 1.81 -43.76
C MET A 1153 7.80 2.54 -42.96
N THR A 1154 8.36 3.61 -43.50
CA THR A 1154 9.39 4.43 -42.84
C THR A 1154 8.86 5.20 -41.63
N GLU A 1155 7.58 5.61 -41.66
CA GLU A 1155 6.94 6.30 -40.53
C GLU A 1155 6.63 5.31 -39.39
N LEU A 1156 6.17 4.10 -39.73
CA LEU A 1156 5.86 3.05 -38.77
C LEU A 1156 7.10 2.55 -38.01
N LEU A 1157 8.26 2.51 -38.69
CA LEU A 1157 9.54 2.12 -38.10
C LEU A 1157 10.28 3.28 -37.38
N ALA A 1158 9.86 4.54 -37.58
CA ALA A 1158 10.48 5.69 -36.93
C ALA A 1158 10.08 5.75 -35.44
N GLY A 1159 11.08 5.69 -34.53
CA GLY A 1159 10.88 5.80 -33.08
C GLY A 1159 10.71 4.48 -32.32
N ARG A 1160 10.76 3.32 -32.98
CA ARG A 1160 10.75 1.99 -32.35
C ARG A 1160 12.10 1.28 -32.52
N GLY A 1161 13.12 1.73 -31.77
CA GLY A 1161 14.52 1.30 -31.91
C GLY A 1161 14.82 -0.17 -31.58
N ASP A 1162 13.88 -0.90 -30.97
CA ASP A 1162 14.04 -2.29 -30.52
C ASP A 1162 13.37 -3.33 -31.46
N CYS A 1163 13.30 -3.04 -32.75
CA CYS A 1163 12.67 -3.95 -33.72
C CYS A 1163 13.49 -5.23 -33.94
N ASP A 1164 12.80 -6.33 -34.28
CA ASP A 1164 13.43 -7.57 -34.73
C ASP A 1164 14.29 -7.31 -35.99
N PRO A 1165 15.63 -7.47 -35.90
CA PRO A 1165 16.55 -7.04 -36.94
C PRO A 1165 16.34 -7.77 -38.27
N GLU A 1166 15.83 -9.00 -38.26
CA GLU A 1166 15.60 -9.77 -39.50
C GLU A 1166 14.43 -9.21 -40.31
N VAL A 1167 13.31 -8.86 -39.66
CA VAL A 1167 12.13 -8.29 -40.33
C VAL A 1167 12.44 -6.87 -40.82
N SER A 1168 13.12 -6.06 -40.00
CA SER A 1168 13.54 -4.71 -40.41
C SER A 1168 14.50 -4.72 -41.60
N ASN A 1169 15.48 -5.64 -41.62
CA ASN A 1169 16.40 -5.77 -42.75
C ASN A 1169 15.69 -6.22 -44.03
N ALA A 1170 14.76 -7.18 -43.94
CA ALA A 1170 13.99 -7.65 -45.09
C ALA A 1170 13.14 -6.52 -45.71
N LEU A 1171 12.51 -5.67 -44.88
CA LEU A 1171 11.74 -4.51 -45.33
C LEU A 1171 12.63 -3.45 -46.00
N GLN A 1172 13.79 -3.14 -45.42
CA GLN A 1172 14.74 -2.16 -45.97
C GLN A 1172 15.35 -2.61 -47.29
N GLN A 1173 15.73 -3.89 -47.43
CA GLN A 1173 16.28 -4.44 -48.67
C GLN A 1173 15.29 -4.36 -49.84
N ARG A 1174 14.01 -4.65 -49.59
CA ARG A 1174 12.95 -4.53 -50.61
C ARG A 1174 12.64 -3.09 -50.98
N GLN A 1175 12.76 -2.16 -50.04
CA GLN A 1175 12.58 -0.73 -50.29
C GLN A 1175 13.72 -0.12 -51.13
N GLN A 1176 14.94 -0.67 -51.02
CA GLN A 1176 16.14 -0.17 -51.73
C GLN A 1176 16.41 -0.83 -53.10
N ALA A 1177 15.81 -1.98 -53.42
CA ALA A 1177 16.03 -2.67 -54.68
C ALA A 1177 15.45 -1.88 -55.89
N GLY A 1178 16.33 -1.29 -56.71
CA GLY A 1178 16.01 -0.54 -57.93
C GLY A 1178 15.39 -1.39 -59.07
N PRO A 1179 14.99 -0.76 -60.19
CA PRO A 1179 14.29 -1.44 -61.29
C PRO A 1179 15.29 -2.07 -62.28
N SER A 1180 15.98 -3.13 -61.89
CA SER A 1180 16.65 -4.03 -62.84
C SER A 1180 16.96 -5.34 -62.13
N PHE A 1181 16.83 -6.45 -62.86
CA PHE A 1181 16.88 -7.85 -62.42
C PHE A 1181 15.51 -8.52 -62.21
N ASP A 1182 14.71 -8.54 -63.28
CA ASP A 1182 14.28 -9.85 -63.79
C ASP A 1182 15.54 -10.62 -64.17
N LEU A 1183 15.75 -11.80 -63.59
CA LEU A 1183 16.40 -12.94 -64.23
C LEU A 1183 16.26 -14.16 -63.31
N SER A 1184 15.43 -15.08 -63.78
CA SER A 1184 15.51 -16.52 -63.56
C SER A 1184 16.95 -17.00 -63.36
N GLN A 1185 17.26 -17.60 -62.21
CA GLN A 1185 18.28 -18.63 -62.08
C GLN A 1185 18.13 -19.36 -60.73
N GLU A 1186 17.52 -20.54 -60.77
CA GLU A 1186 17.96 -21.63 -59.88
C GLU A 1186 19.45 -21.88 -60.11
N PRO A 1187 20.22 -22.27 -59.07
CA PRO A 1187 20.50 -23.71 -58.97
C PRO A 1187 20.66 -24.28 -57.54
N HIS A 1188 20.18 -25.52 -57.42
CA HIS A 1188 20.78 -26.73 -56.80
C HIS A 1188 21.70 -26.69 -55.56
N LEU A 1189 21.24 -27.46 -54.55
CA LEU A 1189 21.97 -28.42 -53.68
C LEU A 1189 23.27 -27.97 -53.00
N PHE A 1190 23.22 -27.77 -51.67
CA PHE A 1190 23.90 -28.61 -50.66
C PHE A 1190 23.15 -28.54 -49.33
#